data_AF-A0A375IZQ1-F1
#
_entry.id   AF-A0A375IZQ1-F1
#
_cell.length_a   1.000
_cell.length_b   1.000
_cell.length_c   1.000
_cell.angle_alpha   90.00
_cell.angle_beta   90.00
_cell.angle_gamma   90.00
#
_symmetry.space_group_name_H-M   'P 1'
#
loop_
_entity.id
_entity.type
_entity.pdbx_description
1 polymer ?
#
loop_
_entity_poly.entity_id
_entity_poly.type
_entity_poly.pdbx_seq_one_letter_code
_entity_poly.pdbx_strand_id
1 'polypeptide(L)'
;MIISYPILTMPPAGNAMEESEDAWLARLLAEADDPKGAYPARMVGNTYCWHGGLHVGANPATPVRAIADGTIVAYRLAPKTEAYEGQPYDTSFVLLRHETETGAATPVVFYSLYMNLAAAEHLHGRTDTLPTCYRTRTSPDARVPDDPKKAKVYRRDILGYSGSQHQAGRTGFHFEIFSTDDALARFFHDSSRITDKGSADIYGDVHFVIPEGKPFVAAHPRLPKGNGVWRTADKDGNPMFPGGTAGSNIDQRLYVSVRLDKDKRITTTRIRNPHDQYREIGRLVQPGYAYAMLALAEALYPDNPSAGLEWLTFGRVLSEERSRHTDNWQLVPYAPGSVGYIDLSQPGIVRLSDADFPHWLGWKKVEEGAMLSPGDAIVDEPATLQMLSDNGDAGKAALRHLVVKHPTEWDVSDLDARFARLRKPGMPLVSEDNWQRFKEQAQKLAFWQHTGLPRAVWHFHPLQFIHHMRRGLWLSVDELRQAVPARMLRGIGAGIPGTIVYESATKDAGILITEHKDILNSTWRKYGVTSRGRLAAFLGNSVQETGWLRFVAEQRPDGYWYAPWYGRGFLQLTHSGNYISYWRFRGRNIDASVSRQIAVAQAKAKKLRSNVPLQQIETAIPATVARWREDIARQPYEAADSAGHYWLKNRANEEADKKAKSERRIFKIHFSSQLKKREPFAFYENVSFRRVSCIINLPGHLNRDSPTLNGLVDRYYAYAYAQVLLYDHPTFPDEGGVSQFRPEDYEWKK
;
A
#
# COMPACT_ATOMS: atom_id res chain seq x y z
N MET A 1 4.34 -2.92 -2.63
CA MET A 1 4.31 -4.03 -1.66
C MET A 1 3.28 -3.79 -0.55
N ILE A 2 2.89 -4.84 0.16
CA ILE A 2 2.26 -4.75 1.47
C ILE A 2 3.34 -4.94 2.55
N ILE A 3 3.41 -4.02 3.50
CA ILE A 3 4.37 -4.05 4.60
C ILE A 3 3.66 -3.76 5.94
N SER A 4 4.09 -4.44 6.99
CA SER A 4 3.57 -4.36 8.36
C SER A 4 4.66 -3.83 9.30
N TYR A 5 4.28 -3.44 10.51
CA TYR A 5 5.25 -3.11 11.56
C TYR A 5 5.78 -4.39 12.23
N PRO A 6 7.00 -4.37 12.80
CA PRO A 6 7.62 -5.56 13.40
C PRO A 6 6.91 -6.00 14.68
N ILE A 7 6.17 -5.09 15.32
CA ILE A 7 5.21 -5.37 16.38
C ILE A 7 3.82 -4.97 15.88
N LEU A 8 2.85 -5.84 16.12
CA LEU A 8 1.45 -5.59 15.80
C LEU A 8 0.71 -5.20 17.10
N THR A 9 0.67 -3.91 17.39
CA THR A 9 -0.04 -3.33 18.55
C THR A 9 -1.49 -2.97 18.19
N MET A 10 -2.46 -3.31 19.04
CA MET A 10 -3.82 -2.79 18.91
C MET A 10 -3.91 -1.34 19.41
N PRO A 11 -4.71 -0.45 18.79
CA PRO A 11 -4.94 0.89 19.33
C PRO A 11 -5.58 0.84 20.72
N PRO A 12 -5.24 1.75 21.65
CA PRO A 12 -5.76 1.75 23.03
C PRO A 12 -7.28 1.93 23.15
N ALA A 13 -7.92 2.58 22.17
CA ALA A 13 -9.36 2.81 22.15
C ALA A 13 -9.86 2.92 20.69
N GLY A 14 -10.17 1.79 20.06
CA GLY A 14 -10.73 1.79 18.70
C GLY A 14 -10.45 0.49 17.96
N ASN A 15 -11.20 0.26 16.88
CA ASN A 15 -10.85 -0.81 15.95
C ASN A 15 -9.58 -0.39 15.19
N ALA A 16 -8.57 -1.25 15.07
CA ALA A 16 -7.34 -0.98 14.30
C ALA A 16 -7.61 -0.58 12.84
N MET A 17 -8.81 -0.88 12.32
CA MET A 17 -9.31 -0.40 11.04
C MET A 17 -9.70 1.10 11.01
N GLU A 18 -9.57 1.82 12.12
CA GLU A 18 -10.06 3.20 12.29
C GLU A 18 -8.97 4.26 12.33
N GLU A 19 -7.75 3.87 12.69
CA GLU A 19 -6.59 4.77 12.82
C GLU A 19 -6.05 5.13 11.42
N SER A 20 -5.79 6.41 11.16
CA SER A 20 -5.08 6.83 9.94
C SER A 20 -3.62 6.36 10.00
N GLU A 21 -2.99 6.12 8.86
CA GLU A 21 -1.56 5.76 8.78
C GLU A 21 -0.65 6.79 9.48
N ASP A 22 -1.01 8.08 9.46
CA ASP A 22 -0.28 9.17 10.13
C ASP A 22 -0.37 9.05 11.67
N ALA A 23 -1.58 8.81 12.20
CA ALA A 23 -1.81 8.60 13.63
C ALA A 23 -1.12 7.33 14.16
N TRP A 24 -1.14 6.26 13.36
CA TRP A 24 -0.46 5.01 13.71
C TRP A 24 1.05 5.23 13.82
N LEU A 25 1.66 5.90 12.84
CA LEU A 25 3.09 6.24 12.90
C LEU A 25 3.40 7.07 14.15
N ALA A 26 2.60 8.10 14.45
CA ALA A 26 2.81 8.95 15.62
C ALA A 26 2.82 8.14 16.94
N ARG A 27 1.93 7.17 17.08
CA ARG A 27 1.88 6.29 18.25
C ARG A 27 3.10 5.38 18.35
N LEU A 28 3.50 4.74 17.24
CA LEU A 28 4.68 3.88 17.22
C LEU A 28 5.96 4.66 17.51
N LEU A 29 6.05 5.91 17.05
CA LEU A 29 7.16 6.79 17.37
C LEU A 29 7.21 7.13 18.87
N ALA A 30 6.06 7.39 19.50
CA ALA A 30 6.00 7.62 20.93
C ALA A 30 6.42 6.39 21.76
N GLU A 31 6.13 5.18 21.27
CA GLU A 31 6.56 3.91 21.89
C GLU A 31 8.06 3.59 21.63
N ALA A 32 8.64 4.13 20.56
CA ALA A 32 10.01 3.86 20.11
C ALA A 32 11.03 4.94 20.49
N ASP A 33 10.65 6.01 21.20
CA ASP A 33 11.54 7.12 21.62
C ASP A 33 12.48 6.65 22.75
N ASP A 34 13.40 5.74 22.43
CA ASP A 34 14.42 5.23 23.34
C ASP A 34 15.58 6.23 23.51
N PRO A 35 15.86 6.72 24.74
CA PRO A 35 17.00 7.60 25.01
C PRO A 35 18.40 6.98 24.75
N LYS A 36 18.53 5.67 24.50
CA LYS A 36 19.83 4.98 24.32
C LYS A 36 20.26 4.71 22.88
N GLY A 37 19.40 4.95 21.89
CA GLY A 37 19.75 4.76 20.48
C GLY A 37 18.67 5.31 19.56
N ALA A 38 18.96 6.47 18.97
CA ALA A 38 18.09 7.14 18.02
C ALA A 38 18.67 7.00 16.61
N TYR A 39 17.82 6.75 15.62
CA TYR A 39 18.19 6.96 14.24
C TYR A 39 18.30 8.47 13.97
N PRO A 40 19.29 8.96 13.19
CA PRO A 40 20.38 8.22 12.56
C PRO A 40 21.66 8.17 13.41
N ALA A 41 21.63 8.69 14.64
CA ALA A 41 22.82 8.81 15.47
C ALA A 41 22.53 8.70 16.97
N ARG A 42 23.47 8.08 17.68
CA ARG A 42 23.47 8.01 19.15
C ARG A 42 24.62 8.82 19.74
N MET A 43 24.43 9.38 20.93
CA MET A 43 25.48 10.11 21.63
C MET A 43 26.37 9.13 22.41
N VAL A 44 27.68 9.18 22.18
CA VAL A 44 28.70 8.40 22.91
C VAL A 44 29.69 9.39 23.52
N GLY A 45 29.66 9.55 24.84
CA GLY A 45 30.35 10.65 25.52
C GLY A 45 29.75 11.98 25.12
N ASN A 46 30.51 12.80 24.38
CA ASN A 46 30.09 14.10 23.85
C ASN A 46 30.05 14.12 22.30
N THR A 47 30.05 12.95 21.66
CA THR A 47 30.16 12.81 20.20
C THR A 47 28.98 12.02 19.65
N TYR A 48 28.38 12.49 18.55
CA TYR A 48 27.36 11.73 17.82
C TYR A 48 28.02 10.66 16.95
N CYS A 49 27.60 9.42 17.11
CA CYS A 49 28.03 8.29 16.29
C CYS A 49 26.85 7.80 15.44
N TRP A 50 27.11 7.45 14.19
CA TRP A 50 26.11 6.87 13.29
C TRP A 50 25.46 5.63 13.92
N HIS A 51 24.15 5.51 13.75
CA HIS A 51 23.34 4.41 14.27
C HIS A 51 22.25 4.05 13.26
N GLY A 52 22.30 2.81 12.76
CA GLY A 52 21.56 2.38 11.57
C GLY A 52 20.06 2.12 11.77
N GLY A 53 19.55 2.30 12.99
CA GLY A 53 18.18 1.95 13.33
C GLY A 53 17.71 2.53 14.66
N LEU A 54 16.74 1.85 15.27
CA LEU A 54 16.11 2.26 16.51
C LEU A 54 15.88 1.07 17.44
N HIS A 55 15.90 1.35 18.73
CA HIS A 55 15.55 0.39 19.76
C HIS A 55 14.04 0.43 20.01
N VAL A 56 13.35 -0.67 19.71
CA VAL A 56 11.92 -0.82 19.97
C VAL A 56 11.71 -1.49 21.33
N GLY A 57 11.13 -0.77 22.29
CA GLY A 57 10.73 -1.34 23.57
C GLY A 57 9.51 -2.24 23.43
N ALA A 58 9.55 -3.43 24.03
CA ALA A 58 8.44 -4.38 23.97
C ALA A 58 8.54 -5.41 25.08
N ASN A 59 7.39 -5.84 25.62
CA ASN A 59 7.38 -6.87 26.65
C ASN A 59 7.97 -8.21 26.11
N PRO A 60 8.53 -9.08 26.98
CA PRO A 60 9.14 -10.34 26.57
C PRO A 60 8.20 -11.36 25.92
N ALA A 61 6.88 -11.20 26.12
CA ALA A 61 5.87 -12.07 25.52
C ALA A 61 5.51 -11.62 24.10
N THR A 62 5.80 -10.37 23.72
CA THR A 62 5.50 -9.80 22.41
C THR A 62 6.28 -10.51 21.31
N PRO A 63 5.61 -11.13 20.33
CA PRO A 63 6.27 -11.66 19.16
C PRO A 63 6.79 -10.53 18.26
N VAL A 64 8.05 -10.64 17.86
CA VAL A 64 8.66 -9.81 16.81
C VAL A 64 8.44 -10.51 15.48
N ARG A 65 7.94 -9.79 14.48
CA ARG A 65 7.44 -10.36 13.23
C ARG A 65 8.10 -9.79 12.00
N ALA A 66 8.14 -10.59 10.94
CA ALA A 66 8.59 -10.16 9.62
C ALA A 66 7.68 -9.05 9.08
N ILE A 67 8.27 -7.90 8.72
CA ILE A 67 7.53 -6.74 8.20
C ILE A 67 6.99 -6.97 6.78
N ALA A 68 7.62 -7.84 5.99
CA ALA A 68 7.24 -8.17 4.63
C ALA A 68 7.74 -9.59 4.30
N ASP A 69 7.26 -10.16 3.19
CA ASP A 69 7.81 -11.40 2.65
C ASP A 69 9.31 -11.23 2.38
N GLY A 70 10.10 -12.25 2.69
CA GLY A 70 11.55 -12.16 2.61
C GLY A 70 12.24 -13.51 2.73
N THR A 71 13.55 -13.48 2.63
CA THR A 71 14.41 -14.64 2.80
C THR A 71 15.41 -14.33 3.91
N ILE A 72 15.53 -15.23 4.89
CA ILE A 72 16.56 -15.14 5.91
C ILE A 72 17.93 -15.31 5.25
N VAL A 73 18.81 -14.33 5.41
CA VAL A 73 20.17 -14.37 4.85
C VAL A 73 21.25 -14.54 5.92
N ALA A 74 20.96 -14.16 7.17
CA ALA A 74 21.78 -14.47 8.32
C ALA A 74 20.90 -14.51 9.58
N TYR A 75 21.30 -15.30 10.56
CA TYR A 75 20.60 -15.38 11.84
C TYR A 75 21.54 -15.81 12.96
N ARG A 76 21.07 -15.63 14.20
CA ARG A 76 21.62 -16.27 15.39
C ARG A 76 20.51 -16.54 16.37
N LEU A 77 20.46 -17.76 16.90
CA LEU A 77 19.70 -18.08 18.10
C LEU A 77 20.71 -18.35 19.22
N ALA A 78 21.01 -17.33 20.01
CA ALA A 78 22.01 -17.42 21.05
C ALA A 78 21.52 -18.36 22.18
N PRO A 79 22.38 -19.19 22.77
CA PRO A 79 21.98 -20.08 23.86
C PRO A 79 21.57 -19.33 25.12
N LYS A 80 22.27 -18.23 25.42
CA LYS A 80 22.15 -17.48 26.66
C LYS A 80 22.31 -15.98 26.43
N THR A 81 21.86 -15.23 27.41
CA THR A 81 22.05 -13.78 27.54
C THR A 81 23.52 -13.49 27.81
N GLU A 82 24.04 -12.41 27.24
CA GLU A 82 25.37 -11.88 27.51
C GLU A 82 25.31 -10.72 28.50
N ALA A 83 26.46 -10.34 29.07
CA ALA A 83 26.56 -9.21 29.99
C ALA A 83 27.66 -8.24 29.54
N TYR A 84 27.38 -6.95 29.60
CA TYR A 84 28.34 -5.87 29.39
C TYR A 84 28.22 -4.90 30.55
N GLU A 85 29.31 -4.71 31.29
CA GLU A 85 29.34 -3.88 32.52
C GLU A 85 28.22 -4.25 33.53
N GLY A 86 27.95 -5.56 33.66
CA GLY A 86 26.90 -6.09 34.54
C GLY A 86 25.46 -5.91 34.01
N GLN A 87 25.28 -5.31 32.83
CA GLN A 87 23.96 -5.15 32.21
C GLN A 87 23.69 -6.26 31.18
N PRO A 88 22.51 -6.91 31.22
CA PRO A 88 22.17 -8.00 30.31
C PRO A 88 21.87 -7.49 28.90
N TYR A 89 22.28 -8.23 27.89
CA TYR A 89 21.89 -8.03 26.51
C TYR A 89 21.83 -9.35 25.75
N ASP A 90 20.87 -9.48 24.84
CA ASP A 90 20.79 -10.65 23.97
C ASP A 90 21.52 -10.42 22.65
N THR A 91 22.03 -11.50 22.05
CA THR A 91 22.74 -11.47 20.77
C THR A 91 22.01 -12.24 19.66
N SER A 92 20.84 -12.81 19.93
CA SER A 92 20.04 -13.44 18.88
C SER A 92 19.59 -12.38 17.89
N PHE A 93 19.57 -12.75 16.60
CA PHE A 93 19.11 -11.86 15.55
C PHE A 93 18.60 -12.62 14.34
N VAL A 94 17.84 -11.90 13.51
CA VAL A 94 17.46 -12.34 12.17
C VAL A 94 17.71 -11.19 11.20
N LEU A 95 18.37 -11.48 10.08
CA LEU A 95 18.53 -10.58 8.94
C LEU A 95 17.73 -11.12 7.75
N LEU A 96 16.79 -10.32 7.26
CA LEU A 96 15.99 -10.63 6.09
C LEU A 96 16.43 -9.81 4.88
N ARG A 97 16.45 -10.46 3.70
CA ARG A 97 16.45 -9.79 2.41
C ARG A 97 15.04 -9.80 1.84
N HIS A 98 14.56 -8.64 1.43
CA HIS A 98 13.25 -8.45 0.81
C HIS A 98 13.43 -8.14 -0.68
N GLU A 99 12.62 -8.79 -1.50
CA GLU A 99 12.53 -8.54 -2.94
C GLU A 99 11.07 -8.35 -3.30
N THR A 100 10.76 -7.18 -3.83
CA THR A 100 9.43 -6.83 -4.28
C THR A 100 9.55 -5.84 -5.42
N GLU A 101 8.43 -5.32 -5.87
CA GLU A 101 8.35 -4.35 -6.94
C GLU A 101 7.31 -3.27 -6.64
N THR A 102 7.53 -2.10 -7.20
CA THR A 102 6.51 -1.08 -7.40
C THR A 102 6.28 -0.91 -8.89
N GLY A 103 5.06 -0.54 -9.27
CA GLY A 103 4.84 0.01 -10.59
C GLY A 103 5.01 -0.92 -11.78
N ALA A 104 5.58 -0.37 -12.85
CA ALA A 104 5.97 -1.06 -14.09
C ALA A 104 7.23 -1.93 -13.88
N ALA A 105 7.22 -2.77 -12.85
CA ALA A 105 8.28 -3.68 -12.43
C ALA A 105 9.58 -3.00 -11.91
N THR A 106 9.49 -1.83 -11.27
CA THR A 106 10.64 -1.23 -10.57
C THR A 106 11.02 -2.10 -9.37
N PRO A 107 12.20 -2.74 -9.37
CA PRO A 107 12.60 -3.63 -8.29
C PRO A 107 12.92 -2.84 -7.03
N VAL A 108 12.34 -3.26 -5.91
CA VAL A 108 12.65 -2.74 -4.59
C VAL A 108 13.31 -3.83 -3.77
N VAL A 109 14.61 -3.66 -3.51
CA VAL A 109 15.41 -4.57 -2.69
C VAL A 109 15.88 -3.82 -1.46
N PHE A 110 15.57 -4.36 -0.30
CA PHE A 110 15.99 -3.83 1.00
C PHE A 110 16.16 -4.97 2.00
N TYR A 111 16.76 -4.65 3.13
CA TYR A 111 17.02 -5.59 4.20
C TYR A 111 16.36 -5.09 5.47
N SER A 112 15.94 -6.02 6.33
CA SER A 112 15.53 -5.69 7.70
C SER A 112 16.29 -6.55 8.71
N LEU A 113 16.89 -5.89 9.70
CA LEU A 113 17.62 -6.51 10.79
C LEU A 113 16.79 -6.42 12.07
N TYR A 114 16.66 -7.55 12.77
CA TYR A 114 16.03 -7.67 14.07
C TYR A 114 17.08 -8.19 15.04
N MET A 115 17.77 -7.29 15.74
CA MET A 115 18.89 -7.59 16.64
C MET A 115 18.44 -7.52 18.11
N ASN A 116 19.17 -8.18 19.01
CA ASN A 116 18.82 -8.29 20.44
C ASN A 116 17.46 -8.99 20.68
N LEU A 117 17.15 -10.00 19.87
CA LEU A 117 16.02 -10.90 20.13
C LEU A 117 16.36 -11.83 21.31
N ALA A 118 15.35 -12.33 22.01
CA ALA A 118 15.53 -13.20 23.17
C ALA A 118 16.45 -14.41 22.88
N ALA A 119 17.38 -14.70 23.79
CA ALA A 119 18.13 -15.95 23.78
C ALA A 119 17.21 -17.19 23.97
N ALA A 120 17.71 -18.36 23.56
CA ALA A 120 16.99 -19.61 23.61
C ALA A 120 16.50 -19.98 25.02
N GLU A 121 17.27 -19.67 26.06
CA GLU A 121 16.90 -19.90 27.47
C GLU A 121 15.60 -19.19 27.88
N HIS A 122 15.23 -18.09 27.22
CA HIS A 122 14.04 -17.29 27.53
C HIS A 122 12.81 -17.63 26.68
N LEU A 123 12.93 -18.55 25.72
CA LEU A 123 11.83 -18.87 24.81
C LEU A 123 10.75 -19.77 25.44
N HIS A 124 11.04 -20.52 26.51
CA HIS A 124 10.10 -21.30 27.33
C HIS A 124 8.93 -21.95 26.54
N GLY A 125 9.23 -22.86 25.61
CA GLY A 125 8.21 -23.57 24.81
C GLY A 125 7.69 -22.84 23.57
N ARG A 126 8.22 -21.64 23.27
CA ARG A 126 7.87 -20.86 22.07
C ARG A 126 8.76 -21.14 20.87
N THR A 127 9.79 -21.97 21.01
CA THR A 127 10.76 -22.26 19.95
C THR A 127 10.10 -22.78 18.67
N ASP A 128 9.03 -23.56 18.78
CA ASP A 128 8.31 -24.09 17.62
C ASP A 128 7.58 -23.03 16.80
N THR A 129 7.37 -21.83 17.35
CA THR A 129 6.79 -20.68 16.63
C THR A 129 7.79 -19.99 15.70
N LEU A 130 9.08 -20.26 15.85
CA LEU A 130 10.14 -19.66 15.04
C LEU A 130 10.28 -20.38 13.69
N PRO A 131 10.86 -19.73 12.65
CA PRO A 131 11.11 -20.33 11.35
C PRO A 131 11.94 -21.61 11.44
N THR A 132 11.52 -22.61 10.66
CA THR A 132 12.07 -23.97 10.69
C THR A 132 13.56 -24.03 10.38
N CYS A 133 14.08 -23.08 9.60
CA CYS A 133 15.49 -23.07 9.19
C CYS A 133 16.47 -22.80 10.35
N TYR A 134 16.03 -22.19 11.46
CA TYR A 134 16.93 -21.94 12.60
C TYR A 134 16.42 -22.37 13.98
N ARG A 135 15.12 -22.67 14.14
CA ARG A 135 14.54 -22.97 15.46
C ARG A 135 15.20 -24.12 16.24
N THR A 136 15.89 -25.05 15.57
CA THR A 136 16.58 -26.19 16.21
C THR A 136 18.08 -26.00 16.39
N ARG A 137 18.61 -24.81 16.05
CA ARG A 137 20.05 -24.58 15.96
C ARG A 137 20.50 -23.39 16.79
N THR A 138 20.64 -23.66 18.08
CA THR A 138 21.21 -22.72 19.04
C THR A 138 22.74 -22.64 18.86
N SER A 139 23.30 -21.43 18.79
CA SER A 139 24.71 -21.19 18.50
C SER A 139 25.15 -19.80 18.99
N PRO A 140 26.34 -19.64 19.59
CA PRO A 140 26.89 -18.32 19.91
C PRO A 140 27.32 -17.57 18.64
N ASP A 141 27.68 -18.29 17.58
CA ASP A 141 28.10 -17.70 16.31
C ASP A 141 26.93 -17.42 15.37
N ALA A 142 27.09 -16.42 14.49
CA ALA A 142 26.16 -16.16 13.39
C ALA A 142 26.17 -17.31 12.37
N ARG A 143 25.02 -17.53 11.74
CA ARG A 143 24.83 -18.58 10.74
C ARG A 143 24.08 -18.06 9.53
N VAL A 144 24.27 -18.73 8.41
CA VAL A 144 23.49 -18.60 7.18
C VAL A 144 22.63 -19.87 7.06
N PRO A 145 21.38 -19.79 6.56
CA PRO A 145 20.57 -20.98 6.36
C PRO A 145 21.25 -22.00 5.42
N ASP A 146 21.26 -23.28 5.82
CA ASP A 146 21.85 -24.36 5.01
C ASP A 146 21.18 -24.52 3.63
N ASP A 147 19.86 -24.31 3.59
CA ASP A 147 19.06 -24.39 2.38
C ASP A 147 18.28 -23.07 2.22
N PRO A 148 18.72 -22.18 1.30
CA PRO A 148 18.03 -20.93 1.02
C PRO A 148 16.55 -21.11 0.65
N LYS A 149 16.14 -22.26 0.10
CA LYS A 149 14.73 -22.53 -0.25
C LYS A 149 13.85 -22.72 0.99
N LYS A 150 14.44 -23.11 2.13
CA LYS A 150 13.75 -23.25 3.42
C LYS A 150 13.84 -22.00 4.29
N ALA A 151 14.54 -20.96 3.82
CA ALA A 151 14.76 -19.70 4.53
C ALA A 151 13.69 -18.64 4.21
N LYS A 152 12.69 -18.97 3.40
CA LYS A 152 11.59 -18.05 3.08
C LYS A 152 10.72 -17.83 4.31
N VAL A 153 10.43 -16.57 4.60
CA VAL A 153 9.46 -16.14 5.61
C VAL A 153 8.43 -15.23 4.96
N TYR A 154 7.22 -15.25 5.50
CA TYR A 154 6.12 -14.43 5.02
C TYR A 154 5.84 -13.30 6.00
N ARG A 155 5.23 -12.24 5.49
CA ARG A 155 4.80 -11.10 6.29
C ARG A 155 4.00 -11.58 7.50
N ARG A 156 4.40 -11.11 8.68
CA ARG A 156 3.84 -11.44 10.01
C ARG A 156 4.27 -12.78 10.62
N ASP A 157 5.10 -13.58 9.95
CA ASP A 157 5.73 -14.73 10.60
C ASP A 157 6.54 -14.26 11.83
N ILE A 158 6.51 -15.04 12.91
CA ILE A 158 7.26 -14.73 14.13
C ILE A 158 8.73 -15.03 13.86
N LEU A 159 9.59 -14.03 14.04
CA LEU A 159 11.04 -14.12 13.93
C LEU A 159 11.73 -14.23 15.30
N GLY A 160 11.01 -13.99 16.38
CA GLY A 160 11.57 -14.00 17.71
C GLY A 160 10.67 -13.30 18.70
N TYR A 161 11.24 -13.04 19.87
CA TYR A 161 10.60 -12.32 20.95
C TYR A 161 11.58 -11.26 21.46
N SER A 162 11.05 -10.24 22.12
CA SER A 162 11.84 -9.15 22.70
C SER A 162 12.90 -9.71 23.65
N GLY A 163 14.15 -9.34 23.44
CA GLY A 163 15.28 -9.71 24.29
C GLY A 163 15.69 -8.57 25.22
N SER A 164 16.83 -8.74 25.89
CA SER A 164 17.43 -7.75 26.79
C SER A 164 18.26 -6.70 26.04
N GLN A 165 18.21 -5.43 26.47
CA GLN A 165 18.85 -4.30 25.79
C GLN A 165 19.77 -3.47 26.70
N HIS A 166 20.89 -4.04 27.15
CA HIS A 166 21.93 -3.34 27.92
C HIS A 166 21.39 -2.55 29.14
N GLN A 167 20.33 -3.06 29.76
CA GLN A 167 19.73 -2.51 30.97
C GLN A 167 18.83 -3.54 31.64
N ALA A 168 19.09 -3.84 32.91
CA ALA A 168 18.26 -4.74 33.70
C ALA A 168 16.79 -4.28 33.71
N GLY A 169 15.87 -5.22 33.47
CA GLY A 169 14.43 -4.96 33.39
C GLY A 169 13.94 -4.34 32.08
N ARG A 170 14.85 -3.93 31.18
CA ARG A 170 14.50 -3.39 29.86
C ARG A 170 14.47 -4.49 28.81
N THR A 171 13.36 -4.56 28.09
CA THR A 171 13.14 -5.58 27.05
C THR A 171 12.70 -4.92 25.74
N GLY A 172 13.17 -5.47 24.63
CA GLY A 172 12.97 -4.90 23.31
C GLY A 172 13.83 -5.57 22.25
N PHE A 173 14.02 -4.91 21.11
CA PHE A 173 14.95 -5.33 20.07
C PHE A 173 15.46 -4.10 19.31
N HIS A 174 16.61 -4.21 18.68
CA HIS A 174 17.12 -3.20 17.76
C HIS A 174 16.66 -3.52 16.34
N PHE A 175 16.17 -2.52 15.62
CA PHE A 175 15.53 -2.69 14.32
C PHE A 175 16.13 -1.75 13.30
N GLU A 176 16.60 -2.30 12.17
CA GLU A 176 17.14 -1.53 11.05
C GLU A 176 16.44 -1.86 9.74
N ILE A 177 16.38 -0.87 8.85
CA ILE A 177 16.06 -1.06 7.44
C ILE A 177 17.12 -0.38 6.60
N PHE A 178 17.71 -1.12 5.66
CA PHE A 178 18.76 -0.59 4.80
C PHE A 178 18.73 -1.16 3.38
N SER A 179 19.47 -0.54 2.47
CA SER A 179 19.64 -0.97 1.08
C SER A 179 21.07 -0.75 0.59
N THR A 180 21.49 -1.50 -0.43
CA THR A 180 22.80 -1.30 -1.08
C THR A 180 22.74 -0.14 -2.07
N ASP A 181 23.90 0.37 -2.53
CA ASP A 181 23.96 1.41 -3.56
C ASP A 181 23.16 1.02 -4.83
N ASP A 182 23.41 -0.19 -5.36
CA ASP A 182 22.77 -0.71 -6.57
C ASP A 182 21.25 -0.88 -6.43
N ALA A 183 20.79 -1.27 -5.24
CA ALA A 183 19.38 -1.47 -4.98
C ALA A 183 18.66 -0.14 -4.77
N LEU A 184 19.23 0.76 -3.95
CA LEU A 184 18.65 2.07 -3.68
C LEU A 184 18.49 2.90 -4.95
N ALA A 185 19.49 2.86 -5.85
CA ALA A 185 19.47 3.61 -7.10
C ALA A 185 18.29 3.24 -8.04
N ARG A 186 17.67 2.07 -7.85
CA ARG A 186 16.53 1.62 -8.67
C ARG A 186 15.21 2.25 -8.27
N PHE A 187 15.00 2.57 -6.99
CA PHE A 187 13.70 3.00 -6.49
C PHE A 187 13.71 4.35 -5.76
N PHE A 188 14.87 4.83 -5.27
CA PHE A 188 14.95 6.17 -4.69
C PHE A 188 15.16 7.21 -5.81
N HIS A 189 14.08 7.86 -6.21
CA HIS A 189 14.12 8.95 -7.19
C HIS A 189 14.27 10.29 -6.45
N ASP A 190 15.40 10.98 -6.64
CA ASP A 190 15.62 12.30 -6.05
C ASP A 190 14.76 13.37 -6.76
N SER A 191 13.61 13.71 -6.16
CA SER A 191 12.69 14.73 -6.71
C SER A 191 13.32 16.08 -7.00
N SER A 192 14.45 16.44 -6.37
CA SER A 192 15.11 17.73 -6.64
C SER A 192 15.73 17.79 -8.05
N ARG A 193 15.95 16.63 -8.67
CA ARG A 193 16.54 16.49 -10.02
C ARG A 193 15.50 16.32 -11.12
N ILE A 194 14.22 16.21 -10.78
CA ILE A 194 13.14 15.97 -11.74
C ILE A 194 12.60 17.31 -12.24
N THR A 195 12.65 17.53 -13.56
CA THR A 195 12.33 18.83 -14.19
C THR A 195 11.00 18.85 -14.94
N ASP A 196 10.36 17.70 -15.17
CA ASP A 196 9.06 17.61 -15.84
C ASP A 196 8.13 16.60 -15.17
N LYS A 197 8.45 15.30 -15.26
CA LYS A 197 7.56 14.24 -14.79
C LYS A 197 8.31 13.17 -14.03
N GLY A 198 7.74 12.72 -12.92
CA GLY A 198 8.30 11.67 -12.07
C GLY A 198 8.10 10.25 -12.62
N SER A 199 8.34 9.26 -11.77
CA SER A 199 8.19 7.83 -12.06
C SER A 199 6.79 7.47 -12.55
N ALA A 200 6.67 6.49 -13.45
CA ALA A 200 5.36 5.95 -13.86
C ALA A 200 4.67 5.16 -12.72
N ASP A 201 5.40 4.85 -11.65
CA ASP A 201 4.98 3.99 -10.55
C ASP A 201 4.17 4.73 -9.50
N ILE A 202 3.16 5.46 -9.94
CA ILE A 202 2.48 6.44 -9.09
C ILE A 202 1.81 5.78 -7.88
N TYR A 203 2.03 6.34 -6.68
CA TYR A 203 1.33 5.97 -5.46
C TYR A 203 1.32 7.12 -4.45
N GLY A 204 0.47 6.98 -3.42
CA GLY A 204 0.37 7.98 -2.36
C GLY A 204 -0.25 9.31 -2.83
N ASP A 205 0.28 10.42 -2.33
CA ASP A 205 -0.13 11.76 -2.75
C ASP A 205 0.49 12.12 -4.10
N VAL A 206 -0.20 12.97 -4.86
CA VAL A 206 0.32 13.56 -6.10
C VAL A 206 0.87 14.93 -5.79
N HIS A 207 1.99 15.29 -6.41
CA HIS A 207 2.64 16.56 -6.14
C HIS A 207 2.94 17.36 -7.39
N PHE A 208 2.98 18.68 -7.19
CA PHE A 208 3.30 19.64 -8.22
C PHE A 208 4.33 20.65 -7.73
N VAL A 209 5.32 20.95 -8.57
CA VAL A 209 6.23 22.09 -8.36
C VAL A 209 5.84 23.17 -9.36
N ILE A 210 5.23 24.24 -8.86
CA ILE A 210 4.75 25.35 -9.68
C ILE A 210 5.82 26.45 -9.63
N PRO A 211 6.42 26.85 -10.76
CA PRO A 211 7.39 27.94 -10.78
C PRO A 211 6.73 29.27 -10.42
N GLU A 212 7.53 30.26 -10.03
CA GLU A 212 7.05 31.60 -9.69
C GLU A 212 6.35 32.29 -10.88
N GLY A 213 5.49 33.26 -10.57
CA GLY A 213 4.86 34.11 -11.57
C GLY A 213 3.77 33.44 -12.42
N LYS A 214 3.23 32.29 -12.00
CA LYS A 214 2.10 31.64 -12.67
C LYS A 214 0.78 32.32 -12.29
N PRO A 215 -0.13 32.56 -13.26
CA PRO A 215 -1.42 33.19 -13.00
C PRO A 215 -2.42 32.18 -12.43
N PHE A 216 -3.25 32.66 -11.52
CA PHE A 216 -4.39 31.96 -10.94
C PHE A 216 -5.67 32.73 -11.26
N VAL A 217 -6.75 32.01 -11.58
CA VAL A 217 -8.05 32.61 -11.91
C VAL A 217 -9.09 32.29 -10.84
N ALA A 218 -10.06 33.20 -10.66
CA ALA A 218 -11.06 33.11 -9.61
C ALA A 218 -12.11 32.00 -9.84
N ALA A 219 -12.29 31.53 -11.08
CA ALA A 219 -13.27 30.51 -11.41
C ALA A 219 -12.69 29.52 -12.41
N HIS A 220 -13.08 28.25 -12.30
CA HIS A 220 -12.64 27.22 -13.23
C HIS A 220 -13.06 27.58 -14.68
N PRO A 221 -12.13 27.76 -15.63
CA PRO A 221 -12.41 28.39 -16.94
C PRO A 221 -13.40 27.65 -17.83
N ARG A 222 -13.53 26.33 -17.64
CA ARG A 222 -14.38 25.46 -18.45
C ARG A 222 -15.75 25.15 -17.81
N LEU A 223 -16.10 25.86 -16.75
CA LEU A 223 -17.47 25.77 -16.22
C LEU A 223 -18.42 26.42 -17.24
N PRO A 224 -19.50 25.72 -17.68
CA PRO A 224 -20.51 26.33 -18.53
C PRO A 224 -21.14 27.55 -17.86
N LYS A 225 -21.46 28.60 -18.63
CA LYS A 225 -22.26 29.74 -18.13
C LYS A 225 -23.69 29.26 -17.83
N GLY A 226 -24.08 29.18 -16.55
CA GLY A 226 -25.43 28.85 -16.11
C GLY A 226 -25.48 27.89 -14.90
N ASN A 227 -26.65 27.77 -14.26
CA ASN A 227 -26.90 26.93 -13.07
C ASN A 227 -27.09 25.42 -13.40
N GLY A 228 -26.81 24.98 -14.63
CA GLY A 228 -27.09 23.63 -15.07
C GLY A 228 -25.95 22.65 -14.75
N VAL A 229 -26.25 21.68 -13.88
CA VAL A 229 -25.59 20.36 -13.71
C VAL A 229 -24.28 20.31 -12.90
N TRP A 230 -23.42 21.34 -12.87
CA TRP A 230 -22.03 21.19 -12.35
C TRP A 230 -21.71 21.89 -11.02
N ARG A 231 -22.71 22.40 -10.32
CA ARG A 231 -22.69 22.47 -8.85
C ARG A 231 -23.34 21.20 -8.34
N THR A 232 -22.74 20.02 -8.58
CA THR A 232 -23.07 18.90 -7.70
C THR A 232 -22.62 19.36 -6.34
N ALA A 233 -23.60 19.76 -5.53
CA ALA A 233 -23.45 19.80 -4.11
C ALA A 233 -22.61 18.58 -3.69
N ASP A 234 -21.59 18.77 -2.85
CA ASP A 234 -21.19 17.67 -2.00
C ASP A 234 -22.40 17.15 -1.21
N LYS A 235 -22.23 16.13 -0.37
CA LYS A 235 -23.31 15.62 0.47
C LYS A 235 -24.01 16.71 1.32
N ASP A 236 -23.39 17.88 1.49
CA ASP A 236 -23.83 18.98 2.35
C ASP A 236 -24.33 20.20 1.55
N GLY A 237 -24.42 20.14 0.22
CA GLY A 237 -24.92 21.25 -0.59
C GLY A 237 -23.85 22.09 -1.31
N ASN A 238 -22.56 21.88 -1.05
CA ASN A 238 -21.51 22.81 -1.47
C ASN A 238 -21.06 22.61 -2.93
N PRO A 239 -20.78 23.68 -3.69
CA PRO A 239 -20.30 23.55 -5.06
C PRO A 239 -19.01 22.74 -5.16
N MET A 240 -18.98 21.73 -6.04
CA MET A 240 -17.77 20.93 -6.33
C MET A 240 -16.59 21.78 -6.85
N PHE A 241 -16.91 22.86 -7.56
CA PHE A 241 -15.97 23.88 -8.01
C PHE A 241 -16.28 25.22 -7.33
N PRO A 242 -15.80 25.45 -6.09
CA PRO A 242 -16.04 26.70 -5.39
C PRO A 242 -15.25 27.84 -6.04
N GLY A 243 -15.73 29.08 -5.88
CA GLY A 243 -14.98 30.26 -6.32
C GLY A 243 -13.67 30.41 -5.54
N GLY A 244 -12.64 30.87 -6.23
CA GLY A 244 -11.37 31.32 -5.66
C GLY A 244 -11.15 32.82 -5.87
N THR A 245 -9.91 33.25 -5.69
CA THR A 245 -9.42 34.61 -5.92
C THR A 245 -8.43 34.57 -7.07
N ALA A 246 -8.52 35.54 -8.00
CA ALA A 246 -7.54 35.69 -9.06
C ALA A 246 -6.26 36.32 -8.51
N GLY A 247 -5.11 35.90 -9.01
CA GLY A 247 -3.82 36.40 -8.54
C GLY A 247 -2.65 35.66 -9.18
N SER A 248 -1.50 35.67 -8.52
CA SER A 248 -0.28 35.02 -8.97
C SER A 248 0.65 34.71 -7.80
N ASN A 249 1.48 33.69 -7.92
CA ASN A 249 2.54 33.35 -6.97
C ASN A 249 3.83 34.12 -7.30
N ILE A 250 3.75 35.45 -7.28
CA ILE A 250 4.91 36.33 -7.52
C ILE A 250 5.98 36.02 -6.46
N ASP A 251 7.24 35.92 -6.91
CA ASP A 251 8.45 35.67 -6.11
C ASP A 251 8.44 34.36 -5.29
N GLN A 252 7.51 33.44 -5.56
CA GLN A 252 7.35 32.22 -4.78
C GLN A 252 7.10 30.99 -5.65
N ARG A 253 8.09 30.10 -5.72
CA ARG A 253 7.89 28.73 -6.17
C ARG A 253 7.01 27.97 -5.16
N LEU A 254 5.99 27.27 -5.66
CA LEU A 254 5.06 26.52 -4.83
C LEU A 254 5.32 25.01 -4.92
N TYR A 255 5.24 24.34 -3.78
CA TYR A 255 5.32 22.89 -3.64
C TYR A 255 3.98 22.38 -3.14
N VAL A 256 3.19 21.81 -4.05
CA VAL A 256 1.79 21.45 -3.81
C VAL A 256 1.66 19.95 -3.66
N SER A 257 1.04 19.48 -2.58
CA SER A 257 0.65 18.09 -2.38
C SER A 257 -0.87 17.95 -2.45
N VAL A 258 -1.36 16.97 -3.22
CA VAL A 258 -2.78 16.65 -3.40
C VAL A 258 -3.04 15.21 -2.92
N ARG A 259 -3.90 15.08 -1.91
CA ARG A 259 -4.35 13.81 -1.35
C ARG A 259 -5.82 13.58 -1.68
N LEU A 260 -6.15 12.40 -2.20
CA LEU A 260 -7.53 11.90 -2.27
C LEU A 260 -7.78 11.00 -1.06
N ASP A 261 -8.52 11.51 -0.07
CA ASP A 261 -8.82 10.81 1.18
C ASP A 261 -10.34 10.61 1.32
N LYS A 262 -10.79 9.36 1.16
CA LYS A 262 -12.21 8.98 1.16
C LYS A 262 -13.02 9.81 0.15
N ASP A 263 -13.85 10.72 0.63
CA ASP A 263 -14.68 11.63 -0.16
C ASP A 263 -13.98 12.95 -0.49
N LYS A 264 -12.84 13.25 0.14
CA LYS A 264 -12.19 14.56 0.11
C LYS A 264 -11.02 14.61 -0.86
N ARG A 265 -10.85 15.77 -1.48
CA ARG A 265 -9.56 16.21 -2.04
C ARG A 265 -8.93 17.20 -1.08
N ILE A 266 -7.71 16.94 -0.64
CA ILE A 266 -6.94 17.80 0.27
C ILE A 266 -5.73 18.32 -0.48
N THR A 267 -5.63 19.63 -0.63
CA THR A 267 -4.48 20.31 -1.26
C THR A 267 -3.71 21.09 -0.21
N THR A 268 -2.41 20.86 -0.11
CA THR A 268 -1.52 21.57 0.80
C THR A 268 -0.39 22.22 0.00
N THR A 269 -0.19 23.52 0.17
CA THR A 269 0.86 24.28 -0.53
C THR A 269 1.94 24.70 0.44
N ARG A 270 3.20 24.49 0.05
CA ARG A 270 4.40 24.94 0.77
C ARG A 270 5.24 25.87 -0.09
N ILE A 271 6.04 26.71 0.58
CA ILE A 271 7.10 27.51 -0.03
C ILE A 271 8.43 27.18 0.62
N ARG A 272 9.53 27.40 -0.11
CA ARG A 272 10.89 27.30 0.44
C ARG A 272 11.25 28.61 1.12
N ASN A 273 11.70 28.54 2.36
CA ASN A 273 12.17 29.67 3.14
C ASN A 273 13.67 29.91 2.84
N PRO A 274 14.26 31.07 3.21
CA PRO A 274 15.69 31.34 3.02
C PRO A 274 16.65 30.35 3.72
N HIS A 275 16.17 29.60 4.71
CA HIS A 275 16.92 28.57 5.44
C HIS A 275 16.71 27.15 4.87
N ASP A 276 16.25 27.02 3.63
CA ASP A 276 15.98 25.73 2.96
C ASP A 276 14.94 24.83 3.62
N GLN A 277 14.11 25.44 4.47
CA GLN A 277 12.96 24.78 5.10
C GLN A 277 11.69 25.01 4.27
N TYR A 278 10.75 24.06 4.33
CA TYR A 278 9.50 24.12 3.59
C TYR A 278 8.34 24.40 4.53
N ARG A 279 7.77 25.60 4.46
CA ARG A 279 6.65 26.02 5.31
C ARG A 279 5.33 25.95 4.56
N GLU A 280 4.31 25.40 5.22
CA GLU A 280 2.93 25.44 4.73
C GLU A 280 2.40 26.88 4.69
N ILE A 281 1.79 27.27 3.56
CA ILE A 281 1.17 28.59 3.38
C ILE A 281 -0.35 28.52 3.20
N GLY A 282 -0.88 27.32 2.98
CA GLY A 282 -2.31 27.11 2.81
C GLY A 282 -2.69 25.65 2.66
N ARG A 283 -3.87 25.33 3.18
CA ARG A 283 -4.49 24.01 3.09
C ARG A 283 -5.94 24.18 2.69
N LEU A 284 -6.38 23.41 1.69
CA LEU A 284 -7.73 23.41 1.16
C LEU A 284 -8.30 22.00 1.21
N VAL A 285 -9.51 21.86 1.72
CA VAL A 285 -10.27 20.60 1.75
C VAL A 285 -11.53 20.77 0.92
N GLN A 286 -11.74 19.87 -0.05
CA GLN A 286 -12.94 19.81 -0.90
C GLN A 286 -13.67 18.48 -0.63
N PRO A 287 -14.70 18.48 0.25
CA PRO A 287 -15.53 17.30 0.50
C PRO A 287 -16.30 16.85 -0.75
N GLY A 288 -16.68 15.57 -0.81
CA GLY A 288 -17.39 14.97 -1.95
C GLY A 288 -16.60 14.83 -3.26
N TYR A 289 -15.50 15.57 -3.45
CA TYR A 289 -14.69 15.59 -4.68
C TYR A 289 -14.25 14.21 -5.15
N ALA A 290 -13.70 13.40 -4.25
CA ALA A 290 -13.15 12.09 -4.63
C ALA A 290 -14.25 11.10 -5.09
N TYR A 291 -15.48 11.23 -4.59
CA TYR A 291 -16.62 10.43 -5.04
C TYR A 291 -17.26 10.97 -6.34
N ALA A 292 -17.05 12.24 -6.65
CA ALA A 292 -17.52 12.87 -7.88
C ALA A 292 -16.57 12.71 -9.08
N MET A 293 -15.38 12.14 -8.89
CA MET A 293 -14.30 12.06 -9.89
C MET A 293 -14.75 11.59 -11.29
N LEU A 294 -15.61 10.57 -11.38
CA LEU A 294 -16.12 10.12 -12.68
C LEU A 294 -16.99 11.19 -13.35
N ALA A 295 -17.93 11.79 -12.62
CA ALA A 295 -18.79 12.84 -13.16
C ALA A 295 -17.97 14.08 -13.55
N LEU A 296 -16.94 14.42 -12.77
CA LEU A 296 -15.99 15.50 -13.10
C LEU A 296 -15.22 15.19 -14.38
N ALA A 297 -14.74 13.96 -14.55
CA ALA A 297 -14.03 13.54 -15.74
C ALA A 297 -14.94 13.58 -16.99
N GLU A 298 -16.19 13.12 -16.87
CA GLU A 298 -17.20 13.20 -17.93
C GLU A 298 -17.53 14.65 -18.34
N ALA A 299 -17.56 15.57 -17.37
CA ALA A 299 -17.81 16.99 -17.62
C ALA A 299 -16.65 17.71 -18.32
N LEU A 300 -15.44 17.48 -17.80
CA LEU A 300 -14.25 18.23 -18.19
C LEU A 300 -13.53 17.61 -19.38
N TYR A 301 -13.74 16.33 -19.67
CA TYR A 301 -13.09 15.61 -20.77
C TYR A 301 -14.13 14.82 -21.57
N PRO A 302 -15.16 15.47 -22.13
CA PRO A 302 -16.31 14.76 -22.71
C PRO A 302 -15.99 13.89 -23.92
N ASP A 303 -14.83 14.10 -24.57
CA ASP A 303 -14.36 13.29 -25.68
C ASP A 303 -13.56 12.06 -25.26
N ASN A 304 -12.99 12.04 -24.05
CA ASN A 304 -12.40 10.86 -23.44
C ASN A 304 -12.31 11.01 -21.90
N PRO A 305 -13.42 10.73 -21.18
CA PRO A 305 -13.46 10.84 -19.72
C PRO A 305 -12.42 9.97 -19.00
N SER A 306 -12.02 8.87 -19.62
CA SER A 306 -11.03 7.95 -19.07
C SER A 306 -9.62 8.57 -18.97
N ALA A 307 -9.19 9.32 -20.00
CA ALA A 307 -7.98 10.13 -19.93
C ALA A 307 -8.13 11.30 -18.93
N GLY A 308 -9.33 11.88 -18.88
CA GLY A 308 -9.68 12.92 -17.89
C GLY A 308 -9.55 12.44 -16.45
N LEU A 309 -9.95 11.20 -16.17
CA LEU A 309 -9.81 10.59 -14.85
C LEU A 309 -8.34 10.49 -14.44
N GLU A 310 -7.43 10.12 -15.36
CA GLU A 310 -5.99 10.13 -15.07
C GLU A 310 -5.45 11.54 -14.81
N TRP A 311 -5.88 12.56 -15.57
CA TRP A 311 -5.51 13.95 -15.26
C TRP A 311 -5.94 14.38 -13.86
N LEU A 312 -7.17 14.08 -13.47
CA LEU A 312 -7.71 14.44 -12.16
C LEU A 312 -7.04 13.64 -11.02
N THR A 313 -6.71 12.36 -11.25
CA THR A 313 -6.15 11.47 -10.22
C THR A 313 -4.63 11.61 -10.10
N PHE A 314 -3.91 11.72 -11.21
CA PHE A 314 -2.44 11.65 -11.28
C PHE A 314 -1.77 12.95 -11.69
N GLY A 315 -2.54 13.93 -12.14
CA GLY A 315 -2.00 15.13 -12.74
C GLY A 315 -1.42 14.95 -14.14
N ARG A 316 -1.47 13.73 -14.71
CA ARG A 316 -1.01 13.36 -16.06
C ARG A 316 -1.63 12.03 -16.50
N VAL A 317 -1.61 11.76 -17.80
CA VAL A 317 -2.07 10.50 -18.39
C VAL A 317 -0.93 9.50 -18.42
N LEU A 318 -1.10 8.32 -17.79
CA LEU A 318 -0.12 7.23 -17.80
C LEU A 318 -0.46 6.17 -18.86
N SER A 319 -1.72 6.07 -19.27
CA SER A 319 -2.16 5.15 -20.32
C SER A 319 -1.87 5.66 -21.75
N GLU A 320 -2.21 4.84 -22.74
CA GLU A 320 -2.18 5.23 -24.16
C GLU A 320 -3.37 6.12 -24.58
N GLU A 321 -4.30 6.42 -23.66
CA GLU A 321 -5.50 7.18 -23.96
C GLU A 321 -5.20 8.66 -24.19
N ARG A 322 -6.02 9.31 -25.02
CA ARG A 322 -5.87 10.73 -25.33
C ARG A 322 -7.23 11.41 -25.31
N SER A 323 -7.26 12.64 -24.80
CA SER A 323 -8.35 13.59 -24.95
C SER A 323 -7.80 14.81 -25.70
N ARG A 324 -8.65 15.50 -26.45
CA ARG A 324 -8.34 16.83 -27.00
C ARG A 324 -8.20 17.89 -25.91
N HIS A 325 -8.68 17.60 -24.72
CA HIS A 325 -8.50 18.40 -23.52
C HIS A 325 -7.39 17.81 -22.67
N THR A 326 -6.33 18.58 -22.49
CA THR A 326 -5.19 18.21 -21.64
C THR A 326 -5.03 19.15 -20.44
N ASP A 327 -5.82 20.23 -20.40
CA ASP A 327 -5.82 21.19 -19.30
C ASP A 327 -6.33 20.55 -18.01
N ASN A 328 -5.59 20.74 -16.92
CA ASN A 328 -5.89 20.22 -15.58
C ASN A 328 -6.07 21.38 -14.59
N TRP A 329 -7.17 22.12 -14.73
CA TRP A 329 -7.50 23.23 -13.85
C TRP A 329 -7.88 22.74 -12.45
N GLN A 330 -7.05 23.08 -11.47
CA GLN A 330 -7.23 22.68 -10.07
C GLN A 330 -7.21 23.90 -9.16
N LEU A 331 -8.03 23.86 -8.10
CA LEU A 331 -8.04 24.88 -7.06
C LEU A 331 -6.86 24.61 -6.10
N VAL A 332 -6.00 25.62 -5.95
CA VAL A 332 -4.73 25.52 -5.21
C VAL A 332 -4.52 26.78 -4.36
N PRO A 333 -4.13 26.66 -3.08
CA PRO A 333 -3.63 27.78 -2.30
C PRO A 333 -2.34 28.34 -2.92
N TYR A 334 -2.30 29.62 -3.27
CA TYR A 334 -1.12 30.24 -3.90
C TYR A 334 -0.47 31.35 -3.07
N ALA A 335 -1.18 31.87 -2.07
CA ALA A 335 -0.69 32.83 -1.09
C ALA A 335 -1.47 32.67 0.22
N PRO A 336 -0.98 33.19 1.37
CA PRO A 336 -1.72 33.14 2.63
C PRO A 336 -3.16 33.64 2.48
N GLY A 337 -4.13 32.80 2.84
CA GLY A 337 -5.57 33.11 2.72
C GLY A 337 -6.13 33.15 1.30
N SER A 338 -5.31 32.92 0.26
CA SER A 338 -5.72 32.99 -1.15
C SER A 338 -5.65 31.63 -1.83
N VAL A 339 -6.76 31.23 -2.46
CA VAL A 339 -6.88 30.03 -3.29
C VAL A 339 -7.36 30.43 -4.68
N GLY A 340 -6.82 29.82 -5.73
CA GLY A 340 -7.21 30.13 -7.11
C GLY A 340 -7.02 28.93 -8.04
N TYR A 341 -7.63 28.97 -9.22
CA TYR A 341 -7.51 27.91 -10.21
C TYR A 341 -6.26 28.11 -11.06
N ILE A 342 -5.48 27.04 -11.23
CA ILE A 342 -4.34 26.96 -12.15
C ILE A 342 -4.43 25.68 -12.97
N ASP A 343 -4.06 25.75 -14.24
CA ASP A 343 -3.86 24.57 -15.08
C ASP A 343 -2.52 23.90 -14.75
N LEU A 344 -2.58 22.76 -14.06
CA LEU A 344 -1.41 21.97 -13.67
C LEU A 344 -0.79 21.19 -14.84
N SER A 345 -1.37 21.23 -16.04
CA SER A 345 -0.82 20.64 -17.27
C SER A 345 0.16 21.57 -18.00
N GLN A 346 0.25 22.83 -17.60
CA GLN A 346 1.12 23.81 -18.26
C GLN A 346 2.60 23.38 -18.27
N PRO A 347 3.36 23.78 -19.32
CA PRO A 347 4.81 23.62 -19.33
C PRO A 347 5.49 24.28 -18.13
N GLY A 348 6.53 23.61 -17.62
CA GLY A 348 7.33 24.05 -16.49
C GLY A 348 6.77 23.69 -15.11
N ILE A 349 5.54 23.15 -15.01
CA ILE A 349 5.02 22.57 -13.77
C ILE A 349 5.46 21.11 -13.68
N VAL A 350 6.25 20.77 -12.66
CA VAL A 350 6.73 19.40 -12.42
C VAL A 350 5.62 18.56 -11.80
N ARG A 351 5.45 17.30 -12.22
CA ARG A 351 4.39 16.38 -11.75
C ARG A 351 4.99 15.11 -11.16
N LEU A 352 4.72 14.88 -9.89
CA LEU A 352 5.39 13.87 -9.07
C LEU A 352 4.36 13.12 -8.21
N SER A 353 4.81 12.10 -7.49
CA SER A 353 4.06 11.44 -6.41
C SER A 353 4.98 11.05 -5.25
N ASP A 354 4.46 10.39 -4.23
CA ASP A 354 5.31 9.87 -3.16
C ASP A 354 6.39 8.90 -3.70
N ALA A 355 6.16 8.25 -4.84
CA ALA A 355 7.16 7.42 -5.53
C ALA A 355 8.46 8.17 -5.85
N ASP A 356 8.41 9.51 -5.90
CA ASP A 356 9.53 10.37 -6.28
C ASP A 356 10.26 10.97 -5.08
N PHE A 357 10.09 10.43 -3.86
CA PHE A 357 10.73 10.89 -2.62
C PHE A 357 10.80 12.43 -2.52
N PRO A 358 9.65 13.12 -2.34
CA PRO A 358 9.57 14.58 -2.31
C PRO A 358 10.51 15.25 -1.29
N HIS A 359 11.49 16.01 -1.76
CA HIS A 359 12.50 16.63 -0.91
C HIS A 359 11.91 17.74 -0.01
N TRP A 360 10.82 18.38 -0.42
CA TRP A 360 10.09 19.33 0.43
C TRP A 360 9.25 18.66 1.54
N LEU A 361 9.11 17.33 1.51
CA LEU A 361 8.59 16.54 2.62
C LEU A 361 9.71 15.98 3.51
N GLY A 362 10.97 16.35 3.24
CA GLY A 362 12.13 16.04 4.06
C GLY A 362 13.05 14.97 3.51
N TRP A 363 12.67 14.24 2.46
CA TRP A 363 13.51 13.15 1.92
C TRP A 363 14.85 13.65 1.42
N LYS A 364 15.94 13.17 2.02
CA LYS A 364 17.30 13.59 1.68
C LYS A 364 18.29 12.44 1.89
N LYS A 365 19.16 12.21 0.90
CA LYS A 365 20.32 11.34 1.07
C LYS A 365 21.46 12.08 1.77
N VAL A 366 22.11 11.42 2.72
CA VAL A 366 23.27 11.93 3.43
C VAL A 366 24.38 10.89 3.35
N GLU A 367 25.53 11.30 2.82
CA GLU A 367 26.77 10.53 2.79
C GLU A 367 27.89 11.52 3.10
N GLU A 368 28.81 11.13 3.96
CA GLU A 368 29.94 12.00 4.30
C GLU A 368 30.90 12.12 3.12
N GLY A 369 31.17 13.37 2.71
CA GLY A 369 32.09 13.65 1.61
C GLY A 369 33.55 13.37 1.99
N ALA A 370 34.44 13.36 0.99
CA ALA A 370 35.86 13.07 1.17
C ALA A 370 36.63 14.04 2.09
N MET A 371 36.07 15.21 2.40
CA MET A 371 36.65 16.17 3.36
C MET A 371 36.33 15.83 4.83
N LEU A 372 35.40 14.91 5.06
CA LEU A 372 35.06 14.36 6.38
C LEU A 372 35.80 13.02 6.59
N SER A 373 35.57 12.34 7.71
CA SER A 373 36.15 11.01 7.98
C SER A 373 35.12 9.89 7.74
N PRO A 374 34.64 9.67 6.49
CA PRO A 374 33.48 8.82 6.19
C PRO A 374 33.63 7.33 6.57
N GLY A 375 34.86 6.91 6.91
CA GLY A 375 35.16 5.56 7.36
C GLY A 375 35.10 5.37 8.88
N ASP A 376 34.99 6.45 9.65
CA ASP A 376 34.84 6.38 11.11
C ASP A 376 33.36 6.25 11.53
N ALA A 377 33.11 6.08 12.83
CA ALA A 377 31.74 5.93 13.34
C ALA A 377 31.05 7.26 13.64
N ILE A 378 31.69 8.40 13.40
CA ILE A 378 31.28 9.71 13.90
C ILE A 378 30.42 10.43 12.85
N VAL A 379 29.43 11.19 13.31
CA VAL A 379 28.66 12.09 12.47
C VAL A 379 29.43 13.41 12.35
N ASP A 380 29.95 13.70 11.16
CA ASP A 380 30.64 14.97 10.89
C ASP A 380 29.84 15.89 9.93
N GLU A 381 28.73 15.42 9.36
CA GLU A 381 27.92 16.23 8.42
C GLU A 381 27.20 17.39 9.16
N PRO A 382 27.51 18.66 8.84
CA PRO A 382 27.04 19.80 9.64
C PRO A 382 25.52 19.98 9.72
N ALA A 383 24.79 19.72 8.63
CA ALA A 383 23.34 19.87 8.64
C ALA A 383 22.67 18.82 9.55
N THR A 384 23.20 17.59 9.56
CA THR A 384 22.76 16.50 10.42
C THR A 384 23.07 16.81 11.88
N LEU A 385 24.26 17.32 12.19
CA LEU A 385 24.62 17.77 13.55
C LEU A 385 23.70 18.89 14.05
N GLN A 386 23.34 19.84 13.18
CA GLN A 386 22.37 20.89 13.52
C GLN A 386 20.98 20.30 13.84
N MET A 387 20.51 19.33 13.04
CA MET A 387 19.23 18.65 13.29
C MET A 387 19.26 17.82 14.58
N LEU A 388 20.38 17.13 14.87
CA LEU A 388 20.57 16.37 16.11
C LEU A 388 20.62 17.24 17.37
N SER A 389 21.04 18.49 17.22
CA SER A 389 21.05 19.48 18.30
C SER A 389 19.67 20.11 18.55
N ASP A 390 18.76 20.02 17.58
CA ASP A 390 17.37 20.46 17.70
C ASP A 390 16.51 19.34 18.31
N ASN A 391 16.34 19.41 19.63
CA ASN A 391 15.51 18.45 20.38
C ASN A 391 13.99 18.66 20.19
N GLY A 392 13.57 19.62 19.36
CA GLY A 392 12.17 19.83 19.03
C GLY A 392 11.59 18.77 18.11
N ASP A 393 10.25 18.72 18.02
CA ASP A 393 9.54 17.80 17.13
C ASP A 393 9.93 17.99 15.65
N ALA A 394 10.31 19.21 15.27
CA ALA A 394 10.76 19.53 13.91
C ALA A 394 12.10 18.86 13.57
N GLY A 395 13.12 18.97 14.45
CA GLY A 395 14.40 18.29 14.30
C GLY A 395 14.24 16.77 14.24
N LYS A 396 13.48 16.20 15.20
CA LYS A 396 13.14 14.76 15.19
C LYS A 396 12.46 14.35 13.88
N ALA A 397 11.47 15.11 13.40
CA ALA A 397 10.77 14.79 12.16
C ALA A 397 11.66 14.89 10.92
N ALA A 398 12.61 15.85 10.88
CA ALA A 398 13.57 15.99 9.79
C ALA A 398 14.52 14.78 9.72
N LEU A 399 15.07 14.35 10.87
CA LEU A 399 15.96 13.19 10.96
C LEU A 399 15.33 11.91 10.42
N ARG A 400 14.02 11.71 10.60
CA ARG A 400 13.30 10.52 10.09
C ARG A 400 13.28 10.39 8.57
N HIS A 401 13.48 11.48 7.83
CA HIS A 401 13.44 11.50 6.37
C HIS A 401 14.84 11.45 5.74
N LEU A 402 15.89 11.39 6.55
CA LEU A 402 17.23 11.15 6.06
C LEU A 402 17.34 9.68 5.60
N VAL A 403 18.15 9.49 4.56
CA VAL A 403 18.64 8.18 4.13
C VAL A 403 20.15 8.27 4.18
N VAL A 404 20.74 7.66 5.21
CA VAL A 404 22.13 7.92 5.61
C VAL A 404 23.02 6.75 5.18
N LYS A 405 24.19 7.05 4.61
CA LYS A 405 25.20 6.04 4.28
C LYS A 405 26.37 6.14 5.22
N HIS A 406 26.64 5.04 5.92
CA HIS A 406 27.79 4.88 6.79
C HIS A 406 28.18 3.40 6.90
N PRO A 407 29.39 3.07 7.40
CA PRO A 407 29.75 1.71 7.74
C PRO A 407 28.81 1.10 8.78
N THR A 408 28.39 -0.15 8.57
CA THR A 408 27.52 -0.92 9.48
C THR A 408 28.19 -1.19 10.83
N GLU A 409 27.49 -1.01 11.95
CA GLU A 409 28.06 -1.26 13.28
C GLU A 409 28.38 -2.75 13.54
N TRP A 410 27.77 -3.64 12.75
CA TRP A 410 27.83 -5.11 12.89
C TRP A 410 29.05 -5.77 12.22
N ASP A 411 29.93 -4.98 11.60
CA ASP A 411 31.23 -5.41 11.06
C ASP A 411 32.37 -5.03 12.01
N VAL A 412 33.26 -5.98 12.29
CA VAL A 412 34.39 -5.83 13.24
C VAL A 412 35.76 -5.79 12.58
N SER A 413 35.84 -5.78 11.25
CA SER A 413 37.09 -5.85 10.50
C SER A 413 38.06 -4.67 10.69
N ASP A 414 37.59 -3.53 11.21
CA ASP A 414 38.36 -2.28 11.28
C ASP A 414 38.11 -1.46 12.56
N LEU A 415 37.67 -2.12 13.64
CA LEU A 415 37.28 -1.46 14.90
C LEU A 415 38.31 -0.40 15.34
N ASP A 416 39.61 -0.73 15.29
CA ASP A 416 40.69 0.18 15.68
C ASP A 416 40.71 1.47 14.87
N ALA A 417 40.49 1.41 13.55
CA ALA A 417 40.44 2.59 12.70
C ALA A 417 39.13 3.36 12.90
N ARG A 418 37.99 2.65 12.87
CA ARG A 418 36.65 3.24 12.95
C ARG A 418 36.39 4.00 14.25
N PHE A 419 36.94 3.52 15.36
CA PHE A 419 36.74 4.12 16.69
C PHE A 419 37.98 4.88 17.21
N ALA A 420 38.98 5.12 16.37
CA ALA A 420 40.22 5.80 16.77
C ALA A 420 39.98 7.15 17.47
N ARG A 421 38.97 7.91 17.03
CA ARG A 421 38.60 9.19 17.68
C ARG A 421 38.06 9.02 19.09
N LEU A 422 37.29 7.97 19.36
CA LEU A 422 36.75 7.68 20.70
C LEU A 422 37.82 7.19 21.69
N ARG A 423 39.04 6.94 21.21
CA ARG A 423 40.21 6.57 22.03
C ARG A 423 41.11 7.77 22.40
N LYS A 424 40.81 8.98 21.89
CA LYS A 424 41.58 10.19 22.22
C LYS A 424 41.36 10.62 23.69
N PRO A 425 42.28 11.39 24.30
CA PRO A 425 42.09 11.91 25.65
C PRO A 425 40.73 12.59 25.85
N GLY A 426 40.04 12.26 26.94
CA GLY A 426 38.71 12.77 27.26
C GLY A 426 37.53 12.03 26.63
N MET A 427 37.78 10.99 25.83
CA MET A 427 36.73 10.18 25.20
C MET A 427 36.45 8.85 25.92
N PRO A 428 35.27 8.23 25.75
CA PRO A 428 34.86 7.06 26.54
C PRO A 428 35.73 5.80 26.40
N LEU A 429 36.38 5.62 25.24
CA LEU A 429 37.21 4.43 24.93
C LEU A 429 38.71 4.71 25.08
N VAL A 430 39.10 5.75 25.83
CA VAL A 430 40.51 6.13 26.04
C VAL A 430 41.31 5.09 26.81
N SER A 431 40.69 4.40 27.79
CA SER A 431 41.39 3.35 28.54
C SER A 431 41.42 2.06 27.74
N GLU A 432 42.56 1.36 27.78
CA GLU A 432 42.70 0.07 27.11
C GLU A 432 41.69 -0.95 27.65
N ASP A 433 41.35 -0.87 28.93
CA ASP A 433 40.36 -1.74 29.56
C ASP A 433 38.93 -1.51 29.03
N ASN A 434 38.51 -0.24 28.87
CA ASN A 434 37.23 0.08 28.22
C ASN A 434 37.25 -0.35 26.74
N TRP A 435 38.38 -0.18 26.06
CA TRP A 435 38.53 -0.54 24.66
C TRP A 435 38.41 -2.05 24.41
N GLN A 436 39.08 -2.86 25.22
CA GLN A 436 39.01 -4.32 25.12
C GLN A 436 37.60 -4.83 25.44
N ARG A 437 36.95 -4.30 26.49
CA ARG A 437 35.55 -4.63 26.80
C ARG A 437 34.61 -4.29 25.65
N PHE A 438 34.78 -3.12 25.01
CA PHE A 438 34.02 -2.73 23.83
C PHE A 438 34.29 -3.66 22.63
N LYS A 439 35.56 -4.01 22.36
CA LYS A 439 35.93 -4.95 21.28
C LYS A 439 35.27 -6.31 21.48
N GLU A 440 35.35 -6.87 22.68
CA GLU A 440 34.74 -8.17 23.02
C GLU A 440 33.23 -8.14 22.80
N GLN A 441 32.55 -7.06 23.23
CA GLN A 441 31.13 -6.89 23.00
C GLN A 441 30.81 -6.79 21.50
N ALA A 442 31.54 -5.97 20.74
CA ALA A 442 31.36 -5.81 19.31
C ALA A 442 31.53 -7.14 18.57
N GLN A 443 32.55 -7.94 18.94
CA GLN A 443 32.76 -9.29 18.41
C GLN A 443 31.60 -10.23 18.71
N LYS A 444 31.03 -10.17 19.93
CA LYS A 444 29.83 -10.93 20.29
C LYS A 444 28.59 -10.50 19.52
N LEU A 445 28.50 -9.26 19.05
CA LEU A 445 27.36 -8.78 18.23
C LEU A 445 27.61 -8.95 16.72
N ALA A 446 28.86 -9.18 16.32
CA ALA A 446 29.26 -9.21 14.92
C ALA A 446 28.64 -10.36 14.13
N PHE A 447 28.16 -10.04 12.93
CA PHE A 447 27.69 -11.06 11.98
C PHE A 447 27.92 -10.67 10.51
N TRP A 448 28.29 -9.41 10.24
CA TRP A 448 28.23 -8.85 8.88
C TRP A 448 29.12 -9.59 7.87
N GLN A 449 30.29 -10.06 8.30
CA GLN A 449 31.24 -10.83 7.51
C GLN A 449 30.66 -12.11 6.85
N HIS A 450 29.54 -12.63 7.36
CA HIS A 450 28.87 -13.83 6.81
C HIS A 450 27.84 -13.51 5.72
N THR A 451 27.54 -12.23 5.46
CA THR A 451 26.43 -11.83 4.59
C THR A 451 26.83 -11.59 3.14
N GLY A 452 28.11 -11.29 2.87
CA GLY A 452 28.59 -10.84 1.56
C GLY A 452 28.12 -9.42 1.18
N LEU A 453 27.51 -8.68 2.11
CA LEU A 453 27.04 -7.32 1.87
C LEU A 453 28.20 -6.30 1.91
N PRO A 454 28.07 -5.17 1.17
CA PRO A 454 28.98 -4.05 1.32
C PRO A 454 29.04 -3.57 2.78
N ARG A 455 30.20 -3.07 3.18
CA ARG A 455 30.43 -2.56 4.53
C ARG A 455 29.62 -1.29 4.82
N ALA A 456 29.50 -0.39 3.85
CA ALA A 456 28.68 0.81 3.95
C ALA A 456 27.40 0.62 3.14
N VAL A 457 26.26 0.86 3.78
CA VAL A 457 24.92 0.70 3.19
C VAL A 457 24.06 1.93 3.53
N TRP A 458 22.95 2.09 2.81
CA TRP A 458 22.01 3.19 3.03
C TRP A 458 20.96 2.79 4.04
N HIS A 459 20.98 3.39 5.22
CA HIS A 459 20.01 3.17 6.29
C HIS A 459 18.85 4.17 6.18
N PHE A 460 17.63 3.66 6.34
CA PHE A 460 16.42 4.47 6.48
C PHE A 460 15.98 4.51 7.93
N HIS A 461 15.27 5.56 8.35
CA HIS A 461 14.48 5.48 9.58
C HIS A 461 13.42 4.37 9.41
N PRO A 462 13.48 3.27 10.19
CA PRO A 462 12.69 2.07 9.89
C PRO A 462 11.18 2.31 9.86
N LEU A 463 10.63 3.04 10.83
CA LEU A 463 9.19 3.32 10.88
C LEU A 463 8.73 4.29 9.77
N GLN A 464 9.59 5.21 9.34
CA GLN A 464 9.26 6.18 8.28
C GLN A 464 9.28 5.49 6.92
N PHE A 465 10.24 4.58 6.70
CA PHE A 465 10.27 3.71 5.52
C PHE A 465 9.01 2.85 5.44
N ILE A 466 8.63 2.17 6.52
CA ILE A 466 7.39 1.37 6.56
C ILE A 466 6.18 2.26 6.24
N HIS A 467 6.03 3.39 6.92
CA HIS A 467 4.93 4.32 6.68
C HIS A 467 4.85 4.77 5.21
N HIS A 468 5.99 5.14 4.61
CA HIS A 468 6.07 5.55 3.20
C HIS A 468 5.64 4.41 2.25
N MET A 469 6.23 3.22 2.41
CA MET A 469 5.99 2.10 1.52
C MET A 469 4.58 1.50 1.66
N ARG A 470 3.92 1.67 2.82
CA ARG A 470 2.51 1.27 3.03
C ARG A 470 1.53 2.02 2.12
N ARG A 471 1.90 3.23 1.66
CA ARG A 471 1.10 4.01 0.71
C ARG A 471 1.22 3.50 -0.71
N GLY A 472 2.21 2.66 -0.98
CA GLY A 472 2.45 2.01 -2.25
C GLY A 472 1.33 1.04 -2.64
N LEU A 473 0.99 0.08 -1.76
CA LEU A 473 0.01 -1.01 -1.97
C LEU A 473 0.11 -1.73 -3.34
N TRP A 474 1.31 -1.76 -3.93
CA TRP A 474 1.59 -2.53 -5.14
C TRP A 474 1.68 -4.01 -4.77
N LEU A 475 0.77 -4.84 -5.26
CA LEU A 475 0.77 -6.27 -4.91
C LEU A 475 1.63 -7.05 -5.90
N SER A 476 2.60 -7.81 -5.39
CA SER A 476 3.33 -8.78 -6.20
C SER A 476 2.42 -9.95 -6.61
N VAL A 477 2.89 -10.77 -7.55
CA VAL A 477 2.20 -12.01 -7.92
C VAL A 477 1.93 -12.90 -6.70
N ASP A 478 2.92 -13.07 -5.83
CA ASP A 478 2.82 -13.96 -4.67
C ASP A 478 1.88 -13.39 -3.60
N GLU A 479 1.90 -12.07 -3.37
CA GLU A 479 0.96 -11.40 -2.48
C GLU A 479 -0.48 -11.53 -3.01
N LEU A 480 -0.71 -11.23 -4.29
CA LEU A 480 -2.05 -11.27 -4.89
C LEU A 480 -2.62 -12.69 -4.95
N ARG A 481 -1.78 -13.73 -5.05
CA ARG A 481 -2.21 -15.14 -4.95
C ARG A 481 -2.89 -15.46 -3.63
N GLN A 482 -2.50 -14.83 -2.53
CA GLN A 482 -3.11 -15.04 -1.22
C GLN A 482 -4.54 -14.46 -1.12
N ALA A 483 -4.96 -13.61 -2.05
CA ALA A 483 -6.35 -13.17 -2.14
C ALA A 483 -7.29 -14.27 -2.69
N VAL A 484 -6.74 -15.31 -3.31
CA VAL A 484 -7.51 -16.45 -3.82
C VAL A 484 -7.53 -17.56 -2.75
N PRO A 485 -8.70 -17.94 -2.22
CA PRO A 485 -8.78 -19.00 -1.24
C PRO A 485 -8.20 -20.33 -1.71
N ALA A 486 -7.55 -21.04 -0.79
CA ALA A 486 -6.96 -22.37 -1.05
C ALA A 486 -8.02 -23.45 -1.33
N ARG A 487 -9.26 -23.21 -0.89
CA ARG A 487 -10.44 -24.03 -1.13
C ARG A 487 -11.59 -23.15 -1.62
N MET A 488 -12.50 -23.72 -2.39
CA MET A 488 -13.61 -22.99 -3.00
C MET A 488 -14.90 -23.29 -2.27
N LEU A 489 -15.62 -22.26 -1.87
CA LEU A 489 -17.02 -22.36 -1.49
C LEU A 489 -17.88 -22.04 -2.70
N ARG A 490 -18.82 -22.92 -3.03
CA ARG A 490 -19.77 -22.68 -4.10
C ARG A 490 -21.18 -22.75 -3.57
N GLY A 491 -21.85 -21.62 -3.54
CA GLY A 491 -23.29 -21.55 -3.31
C GLY A 491 -24.10 -22.13 -4.46
N ILE A 492 -25.08 -22.99 -4.17
CA ILE A 492 -26.08 -23.46 -5.14
C ILE A 492 -27.40 -22.74 -4.86
N GLY A 493 -27.78 -21.81 -5.76
CA GLY A 493 -28.95 -20.95 -5.63
C GLY A 493 -28.61 -19.48 -5.40
N ALA A 494 -29.63 -18.63 -5.27
CA ALA A 494 -29.51 -17.18 -5.07
C ALA A 494 -29.63 -16.79 -3.58
N GLY A 495 -28.87 -15.80 -3.12
CA GLY A 495 -28.87 -15.32 -1.72
C GLY A 495 -27.88 -16.05 -0.82
N ILE A 496 -28.21 -16.18 0.48
CA ILE A 496 -27.57 -17.19 1.34
C ILE A 496 -28.12 -18.53 0.87
N PRO A 497 -27.32 -19.34 0.15
CA PRO A 497 -27.83 -20.55 -0.49
C PRO A 497 -28.26 -21.57 0.57
N GLY A 498 -29.38 -22.27 0.34
CA GLY A 498 -29.74 -23.45 1.14
C GLY A 498 -28.78 -24.63 0.97
N THR A 499 -27.84 -24.53 0.03
CA THR A 499 -26.85 -25.56 -0.30
C THR A 499 -25.52 -24.93 -0.66
N ILE A 500 -24.47 -25.23 0.10
CA ILE A 500 -23.10 -24.79 -0.17
C ILE A 500 -22.18 -26.00 -0.22
N VAL A 501 -21.33 -26.03 -1.25
CA VAL A 501 -20.36 -27.11 -1.50
C VAL A 501 -18.96 -26.57 -1.22
N TYR A 502 -18.10 -27.40 -0.63
CA TYR A 502 -16.72 -27.08 -0.30
C TYR A 502 -15.75 -28.01 -1.02
N GLU A 503 -14.95 -27.42 -1.90
CA GLU A 503 -14.16 -28.14 -2.88
C GLU A 503 -12.71 -27.64 -2.84
N SER A 504 -11.77 -28.47 -3.28
CA SER A 504 -10.40 -28.01 -3.49
C SER A 504 -10.39 -26.93 -4.57
N ALA A 505 -9.54 -25.91 -4.41
CA ALA A 505 -9.33 -24.97 -5.50
C ALA A 505 -8.80 -25.69 -6.75
N THR A 506 -9.35 -25.36 -7.92
CA THR A 506 -8.82 -25.87 -9.19
C THR A 506 -7.37 -25.43 -9.38
N LYS A 507 -6.55 -26.24 -10.06
CA LYS A 507 -5.14 -25.92 -10.32
C LYS A 507 -4.94 -24.54 -10.97
N ASP A 508 -5.89 -24.11 -11.80
CA ASP A 508 -5.80 -22.83 -12.52
C ASP A 508 -6.31 -21.63 -11.70
N ALA A 509 -6.73 -21.83 -10.44
CA ALA A 509 -7.23 -20.73 -9.61
C ALA A 509 -6.13 -19.68 -9.39
N GLY A 510 -6.39 -18.43 -9.78
CA GLY A 510 -5.40 -17.36 -9.77
C GLY A 510 -4.47 -17.31 -10.98
N ILE A 511 -4.72 -18.08 -12.06
CA ILE A 511 -3.87 -18.06 -13.27
C ILE A 511 -3.79 -16.67 -13.91
N LEU A 512 -4.85 -15.86 -13.80
CA LEU A 512 -4.87 -14.49 -14.33
C LEU A 512 -3.91 -13.53 -13.60
N ILE A 513 -3.46 -13.87 -12.39
CA ILE A 513 -2.66 -12.95 -11.56
C ILE A 513 -1.35 -12.59 -12.23
N THR A 514 -0.63 -13.59 -12.77
CA THR A 514 0.69 -13.38 -13.38
C THR A 514 0.62 -12.42 -14.57
N GLU A 515 -0.39 -12.58 -15.42
CA GLU A 515 -0.56 -11.77 -16.64
C GLU A 515 -1.12 -10.37 -16.34
N HIS A 516 -1.96 -10.24 -15.31
CA HIS A 516 -2.72 -9.01 -15.07
C HIS A 516 -2.26 -8.19 -13.85
N LYS A 517 -1.22 -8.59 -13.10
CA LYS A 517 -0.82 -7.88 -11.86
C LYS A 517 -0.51 -6.39 -12.07
N ASP A 518 0.20 -6.03 -13.13
CA ASP A 518 0.63 -4.64 -13.37
C ASP A 518 -0.54 -3.75 -13.76
N ILE A 519 -1.40 -4.28 -14.62
CA ILE A 519 -2.58 -3.55 -15.11
C ILE A 519 -3.64 -3.42 -14.02
N LEU A 520 -3.80 -4.42 -13.16
CA LEU A 520 -4.68 -4.34 -11.99
C LEU A 520 -4.20 -3.31 -10.98
N ASN A 521 -2.90 -3.32 -10.65
CA ASN A 521 -2.35 -2.32 -9.74
C ASN A 521 -2.55 -0.90 -10.30
N SER A 522 -2.19 -0.66 -11.56
CA SER A 522 -2.38 0.64 -12.22
C SER A 522 -3.85 1.07 -12.22
N THR A 523 -4.76 0.14 -12.55
CA THR A 523 -6.21 0.37 -12.53
C THR A 523 -6.68 0.77 -11.14
N TRP A 524 -6.31 0.04 -10.08
CA TRP A 524 -6.74 0.40 -8.73
C TRP A 524 -6.37 1.82 -8.35
N ARG A 525 -5.21 2.32 -8.80
CA ARG A 525 -4.80 3.72 -8.57
C ARG A 525 -5.64 4.70 -9.36
N LYS A 526 -5.87 4.44 -10.66
CA LYS A 526 -6.70 5.29 -11.54
C LYS A 526 -8.11 5.50 -10.97
N TYR A 527 -8.67 4.44 -10.39
CA TYR A 527 -10.04 4.42 -9.85
C TYR A 527 -10.12 4.66 -8.34
N GLY A 528 -9.02 5.02 -7.68
CA GLY A 528 -8.98 5.33 -6.25
C GLY A 528 -9.23 4.12 -5.34
N VAL A 529 -9.06 2.89 -5.82
CA VAL A 529 -9.10 1.65 -5.04
C VAL A 529 -7.77 1.43 -4.30
N THR A 530 -7.31 2.47 -3.59
CA THR A 530 -5.97 2.56 -2.99
C THR A 530 -5.99 2.54 -1.46
N SER A 531 -7.15 2.32 -0.85
CA SER A 531 -7.23 1.96 0.57
C SER A 531 -7.34 0.44 0.72
N ARG A 532 -6.84 -0.08 1.84
CA ARG A 532 -6.92 -1.52 2.14
C ARG A 532 -8.36 -2.04 2.09
N GLY A 533 -9.34 -1.24 2.55
CA GLY A 533 -10.76 -1.62 2.55
C GLY A 533 -11.39 -1.64 1.16
N ARG A 534 -11.11 -0.62 0.34
CA ARG A 534 -11.55 -0.58 -1.07
C ARG A 534 -10.97 -1.76 -1.84
N LEU A 535 -9.67 -2.03 -1.66
CA LEU A 535 -8.97 -3.12 -2.34
C LEU A 535 -9.48 -4.50 -1.88
N ALA A 536 -9.72 -4.69 -0.58
CA ALA A 536 -10.32 -5.92 -0.07
C ALA A 536 -11.70 -6.17 -0.68
N ALA A 537 -12.55 -5.14 -0.74
CA ALA A 537 -13.89 -5.24 -1.30
C ALA A 537 -13.88 -5.47 -2.82
N PHE A 538 -12.93 -4.86 -3.55
CA PHE A 538 -12.73 -5.12 -4.97
C PHE A 538 -12.31 -6.58 -5.21
N LEU A 539 -11.29 -7.05 -4.49
CA LEU A 539 -10.77 -8.42 -4.63
C LEU A 539 -11.83 -9.47 -4.26
N GLY A 540 -12.55 -9.30 -3.15
CA GLY A 540 -13.59 -10.25 -2.73
C GLY A 540 -14.69 -10.44 -3.79
N ASN A 541 -15.03 -9.39 -4.54
CA ASN A 541 -15.95 -9.49 -5.66
C ASN A 541 -15.28 -10.04 -6.91
N SER A 542 -14.11 -9.52 -7.28
CA SER A 542 -13.43 -9.90 -8.51
C SER A 542 -13.04 -11.38 -8.53
N VAL A 543 -12.59 -11.92 -7.40
CA VAL A 543 -12.32 -13.35 -7.23
C VAL A 543 -13.57 -14.17 -7.56
N GLN A 544 -14.75 -13.82 -7.05
CA GLN A 544 -15.97 -14.56 -7.38
C GLN A 544 -16.38 -14.38 -8.85
N GLU A 545 -16.38 -13.15 -9.36
CA GLU A 545 -16.86 -12.83 -10.72
C GLU A 545 -16.04 -13.53 -11.81
N THR A 546 -14.75 -13.73 -11.57
CA THR A 546 -13.81 -14.34 -12.54
C THR A 546 -13.61 -15.84 -12.33
N GLY A 547 -14.48 -16.47 -11.54
CA GLY A 547 -14.36 -17.88 -11.18
C GLY A 547 -13.05 -18.19 -10.48
N TRP A 548 -12.70 -17.42 -9.45
CA TRP A 548 -11.45 -17.48 -8.68
C TRP A 548 -10.22 -17.01 -9.46
N LEU A 549 -10.35 -15.90 -10.21
CA LEU A 549 -9.31 -15.33 -11.09
C LEU A 549 -8.81 -16.33 -12.14
N ARG A 550 -9.76 -17.04 -12.77
CA ARG A 550 -9.51 -18.04 -13.82
C ARG A 550 -9.82 -17.53 -15.22
N PHE A 551 -10.90 -16.77 -15.37
CA PHE A 551 -11.35 -16.27 -16.67
C PHE A 551 -11.89 -14.85 -16.55
N VAL A 552 -11.64 -14.06 -17.59
CA VAL A 552 -12.22 -12.71 -17.72
C VAL A 552 -13.50 -12.71 -18.53
N ALA A 553 -13.93 -13.84 -19.11
CA ALA A 553 -15.17 -13.95 -19.87
C ALA A 553 -16.07 -15.06 -19.31
N GLU A 554 -17.36 -14.77 -19.23
CA GLU A 554 -18.38 -15.72 -18.79
C GLU A 554 -18.34 -17.01 -19.61
N GLN A 555 -18.45 -18.15 -18.93
CA GLN A 555 -18.34 -19.46 -19.55
C GLN A 555 -19.71 -19.95 -20.05
N ARG A 556 -19.74 -20.47 -21.29
CA ARG A 556 -20.94 -21.01 -21.97
C ARG A 556 -22.14 -20.04 -22.02
N PRO A 557 -21.97 -18.80 -22.48
CA PRO A 557 -23.01 -17.77 -22.41
C PRO A 557 -24.09 -17.89 -23.50
N ASP A 558 -23.89 -18.74 -24.52
CA ASP A 558 -24.69 -18.74 -25.77
C ASP A 558 -26.19 -18.98 -25.56
N GLY A 559 -26.60 -19.62 -24.46
CA GLY A 559 -27.99 -19.85 -24.11
C GLY A 559 -28.66 -18.72 -23.31
N TYR A 560 -27.90 -17.75 -22.80
CA TYR A 560 -28.46 -16.70 -21.95
C TYR A 560 -29.15 -15.61 -22.76
N TRP A 561 -30.27 -15.13 -22.25
CA TRP A 561 -31.10 -14.12 -22.91
C TRP A 561 -30.37 -12.82 -23.24
N TYR A 562 -29.27 -12.51 -22.55
CA TYR A 562 -28.47 -11.33 -22.78
C TYR A 562 -27.27 -11.55 -23.71
N ALA A 563 -27.02 -12.77 -24.20
CA ALA A 563 -25.99 -13.02 -25.20
C ALA A 563 -26.23 -12.21 -26.48
N PRO A 564 -25.19 -11.63 -27.12
CA PRO A 564 -23.75 -11.76 -26.84
C PRO A 564 -23.17 -10.78 -25.80
N TRP A 565 -24.03 -10.05 -25.06
CA TRP A 565 -23.66 -9.06 -24.04
C TRP A 565 -23.48 -9.66 -22.64
N TYR A 566 -22.82 -10.82 -22.58
CA TYR A 566 -22.48 -11.56 -21.36
C TYR A 566 -21.29 -10.95 -20.61
N GLY A 567 -20.98 -11.48 -19.42
CA GLY A 567 -19.96 -10.94 -18.53
C GLY A 567 -18.55 -10.94 -19.12
N ARG A 568 -17.87 -9.79 -19.10
CA ARG A 568 -16.43 -9.67 -19.40
C ARG A 568 -15.68 -8.77 -18.41
N GLY A 569 -14.37 -8.99 -18.25
CA GLY A 569 -13.51 -8.26 -17.32
C GLY A 569 -13.61 -8.72 -15.87
N PHE A 570 -12.87 -8.05 -14.98
CA PHE A 570 -12.68 -8.47 -13.59
C PHE A 570 -13.91 -8.35 -12.69
N LEU A 571 -14.94 -7.63 -13.13
CA LEU A 571 -16.25 -7.54 -12.46
C LEU A 571 -17.41 -7.96 -13.39
N GLN A 572 -17.11 -8.73 -14.44
CA GLN A 572 -18.09 -9.29 -15.38
C GLN A 572 -19.11 -8.27 -15.90
N LEU A 573 -18.62 -7.21 -16.56
CA LEU A 573 -19.44 -6.20 -17.21
C LEU A 573 -20.47 -6.88 -18.13
N THR A 574 -21.75 -6.70 -17.84
CA THR A 574 -22.86 -7.43 -18.48
C THR A 574 -23.95 -6.46 -18.94
N HIS A 575 -24.68 -6.83 -19.99
CA HIS A 575 -25.73 -6.06 -20.67
C HIS A 575 -25.21 -4.87 -21.50
N SER A 576 -25.81 -4.68 -22.67
CA SER A 576 -25.40 -3.67 -23.66
C SER A 576 -25.26 -2.24 -23.11
N GLY A 577 -26.16 -1.82 -22.22
CA GLY A 577 -26.09 -0.50 -21.60
C GLY A 577 -24.80 -0.24 -20.82
N ASN A 578 -24.25 -1.26 -20.17
CA ASN A 578 -23.00 -1.14 -19.42
C ASN A 578 -21.78 -1.08 -20.34
N TYR A 579 -21.76 -1.88 -21.41
CA TYR A 579 -20.73 -1.81 -22.44
C TYR A 579 -20.71 -0.44 -23.12
N ILE A 580 -21.88 0.05 -23.56
CA ILE A 580 -22.00 1.36 -24.21
C ILE A 580 -21.57 2.49 -23.27
N SER A 581 -21.95 2.41 -21.99
CA SER A 581 -21.50 3.35 -20.96
C SER A 581 -19.97 3.38 -20.83
N TYR A 582 -19.34 2.20 -20.76
CA TYR A 582 -17.89 2.08 -20.69
C TYR A 582 -17.20 2.62 -21.96
N TRP A 583 -17.73 2.31 -23.15
CA TRP A 583 -17.17 2.82 -24.40
C TRP A 583 -17.23 4.35 -24.50
N ARG A 584 -18.35 4.96 -24.07
CA ARG A 584 -18.45 6.42 -23.99
C ARG A 584 -17.42 7.01 -23.02
N PHE A 585 -17.23 6.38 -21.87
CA PHE A 585 -16.17 6.74 -20.92
C PHE A 585 -14.76 6.64 -21.55
N ARG A 586 -14.54 5.66 -22.43
CA ARG A 586 -13.30 5.49 -23.21
C ARG A 586 -13.16 6.46 -24.40
N GLY A 587 -14.11 7.39 -24.58
CA GLY A 587 -14.14 8.30 -25.72
C GLY A 587 -14.52 7.67 -27.05
N ARG A 588 -15.05 6.44 -27.04
CA ARG A 588 -15.49 5.75 -28.26
C ARG A 588 -16.86 6.26 -28.68
N ASN A 589 -16.98 6.67 -29.93
CA ASN A 589 -18.24 7.13 -30.50
C ASN A 589 -19.06 5.95 -31.05
N ILE A 590 -20.26 5.78 -30.53
CA ILE A 590 -21.25 4.83 -31.06
C ILE A 590 -22.47 5.61 -31.54
N ASP A 591 -22.89 5.34 -32.77
CA ASP A 591 -24.04 6.01 -33.36
C ASP A 591 -25.29 5.86 -32.47
N ALA A 592 -26.03 6.96 -32.31
CA ALA A 592 -27.19 7.03 -31.43
C ALA A 592 -28.32 6.11 -31.89
N SER A 593 -28.47 5.89 -33.20
CA SER A 593 -29.44 4.96 -33.78
C SER A 593 -29.05 3.52 -33.48
N VAL A 594 -27.78 3.15 -33.63
CA VAL A 594 -27.25 1.81 -33.29
C VAL A 594 -27.43 1.53 -31.79
N SER A 595 -27.06 2.48 -30.93
CA SER A 595 -27.26 2.37 -29.48
C SER A 595 -28.73 2.14 -29.12
N ARG A 596 -29.65 2.86 -29.79
CA ARG A 596 -31.10 2.73 -29.57
C ARG A 596 -31.62 1.38 -30.03
N GLN A 597 -31.18 0.89 -31.19
CA GLN A 597 -31.54 -0.43 -31.70
C GLN A 597 -31.11 -1.54 -30.73
N ILE A 598 -29.86 -1.49 -30.25
CA ILE A 598 -29.33 -2.44 -29.26
C ILE A 598 -30.15 -2.38 -27.95
N ALA A 599 -30.49 -1.19 -27.47
CA ALA A 599 -31.28 -1.02 -26.25
C ALA A 599 -32.69 -1.63 -26.39
N VAL A 600 -33.35 -1.40 -27.53
CA VAL A 600 -34.66 -1.99 -27.84
C VAL A 600 -34.58 -3.51 -27.91
N ALA A 601 -33.56 -4.07 -28.58
CA ALA A 601 -33.34 -5.51 -28.66
C ALA A 601 -33.08 -6.10 -27.27
N GLN A 602 -32.26 -5.46 -26.43
CA GLN A 602 -31.99 -5.90 -25.05
C GLN A 602 -33.26 -5.89 -24.20
N ALA A 603 -34.11 -4.87 -24.32
CA ALA A 603 -35.38 -4.80 -23.60
C ALA A 603 -36.35 -5.92 -24.02
N LYS A 604 -36.43 -6.21 -25.32
CA LYS A 604 -37.20 -7.35 -25.85
C LYS A 604 -36.64 -8.68 -25.35
N ALA A 605 -35.32 -8.85 -25.42
CA ALA A 605 -34.63 -10.06 -24.96
C ALA A 605 -34.88 -10.32 -23.46
N LYS A 606 -34.85 -9.27 -22.63
CA LYS A 606 -35.21 -9.35 -21.20
C LYS A 606 -36.64 -9.81 -20.98
N LYS A 607 -37.59 -9.24 -21.73
CA LYS A 607 -39.02 -9.58 -21.62
C LYS A 607 -39.30 -11.02 -22.06
N LEU A 608 -38.68 -11.45 -23.16
CA LEU A 608 -38.87 -12.79 -23.74
C LEU A 608 -38.02 -13.86 -23.07
N ARG A 609 -37.03 -13.47 -22.25
CA ARG A 609 -35.99 -14.37 -21.72
C ARG A 609 -35.32 -15.19 -22.84
N SER A 610 -35.10 -14.56 -23.99
CA SER A 610 -34.49 -15.17 -25.18
C SER A 610 -33.49 -14.19 -25.81
N ASN A 611 -32.37 -14.70 -26.33
CA ASN A 611 -31.35 -13.90 -27.02
C ASN A 611 -31.65 -13.65 -28.50
N VAL A 612 -32.71 -14.26 -29.06
CA VAL A 612 -33.10 -14.11 -30.47
C VAL A 612 -33.20 -12.64 -30.89
N PRO A 613 -33.81 -11.71 -30.10
CA PRO A 613 -33.85 -10.30 -30.49
C PRO A 613 -32.48 -9.65 -30.62
N LEU A 614 -31.48 -10.08 -29.85
CA LEU A 614 -30.12 -9.58 -29.92
C LEU A 614 -29.36 -10.21 -31.11
N GLN A 615 -29.54 -11.51 -31.35
CA GLN A 615 -28.95 -12.19 -32.50
C GLN A 615 -29.47 -11.61 -33.84
N GLN A 616 -30.75 -11.28 -33.92
CA GLN A 616 -31.37 -10.70 -35.12
C GLN A 616 -30.76 -9.38 -35.56
N ILE A 617 -30.22 -8.58 -34.62
CA ILE A 617 -29.60 -7.30 -34.92
C ILE A 617 -28.07 -7.41 -35.08
N GLU A 618 -27.47 -8.56 -34.80
CA GLU A 618 -26.01 -8.69 -34.73
C GLU A 618 -25.34 -8.38 -36.08
N THR A 619 -25.95 -8.78 -37.20
CA THR A 619 -25.48 -8.46 -38.55
C THR A 619 -25.64 -6.98 -38.93
N ALA A 620 -26.50 -6.24 -38.23
CA ALA A 620 -26.72 -4.81 -38.41
C ALA A 620 -25.82 -3.95 -37.52
N ILE A 621 -25.13 -4.55 -36.54
CA ILE A 621 -24.19 -3.84 -35.67
C ILE A 621 -22.84 -3.68 -36.42
N PRO A 622 -22.22 -2.49 -36.40
CA PRO A 622 -20.91 -2.29 -37.02
C PRO A 622 -19.86 -3.25 -36.44
N ALA A 623 -18.99 -3.80 -37.31
CA ALA A 623 -17.93 -4.73 -36.90
C ALA A 623 -17.00 -4.15 -35.81
N THR A 624 -16.82 -2.83 -35.78
CA THR A 624 -16.05 -2.13 -34.74
C THR A 624 -16.69 -2.25 -33.36
N VAL A 625 -18.03 -2.15 -33.27
CA VAL A 625 -18.79 -2.29 -32.02
C VAL A 625 -18.75 -3.73 -31.52
N ALA A 626 -18.89 -4.70 -32.43
CA ALA A 626 -18.72 -6.11 -32.10
C ALA A 626 -17.30 -6.41 -31.59
N ARG A 627 -16.26 -5.85 -32.22
CA ARG A 627 -14.86 -5.98 -31.78
C ARG A 627 -14.64 -5.38 -30.39
N TRP A 628 -15.11 -4.15 -30.14
CA TRP A 628 -14.99 -3.49 -28.84
C TRP A 628 -15.64 -4.25 -27.69
N ARG A 629 -16.66 -5.07 -27.98
CA ARG A 629 -17.29 -5.97 -26.99
C ARG A 629 -16.33 -7.10 -26.63
N GLU A 630 -15.66 -7.70 -27.61
CA GLU A 630 -14.69 -8.77 -27.38
C GLU A 630 -13.36 -8.27 -26.80
N ASP A 631 -12.95 -7.03 -27.08
CA ASP A 631 -11.69 -6.46 -26.60
C ASP A 631 -11.61 -6.46 -25.06
N ILE A 632 -12.74 -6.35 -24.34
CA ILE A 632 -12.79 -6.44 -22.88
C ILE A 632 -12.30 -7.81 -22.36
N ALA A 633 -12.47 -8.88 -23.13
CA ALA A 633 -11.98 -10.21 -22.77
C ALA A 633 -10.58 -10.52 -23.32
N ARG A 634 -10.10 -9.75 -24.31
CA ARG A 634 -8.85 -10.02 -25.03
C ARG A 634 -7.70 -9.11 -24.65
N GLN A 635 -7.99 -7.91 -24.15
CA GLN A 635 -7.00 -6.89 -23.83
C GLN A 635 -6.91 -6.73 -22.31
N PRO A 636 -5.75 -6.98 -21.68
CA PRO A 636 -5.56 -6.83 -20.24
C PRO A 636 -6.01 -5.47 -19.69
N TYR A 637 -5.72 -4.39 -20.43
CA TYR A 637 -6.16 -3.05 -20.07
C TYR A 637 -7.68 -2.93 -20.04
N GLU A 638 -8.40 -3.40 -21.06
CA GLU A 638 -9.87 -3.28 -21.09
C GLU A 638 -10.56 -4.16 -20.05
N ALA A 639 -10.00 -5.33 -19.74
CA ALA A 639 -10.51 -6.22 -18.71
C ALA A 639 -10.50 -5.57 -17.32
N ALA A 640 -9.40 -4.85 -16.99
CA ALA A 640 -9.24 -4.17 -15.71
C ALA A 640 -9.96 -2.81 -15.69
N ASP A 641 -9.82 -2.02 -16.75
CA ASP A 641 -10.36 -0.67 -16.85
C ASP A 641 -11.90 -0.67 -16.85
N SER A 642 -12.54 -1.64 -17.51
CA SER A 642 -14.01 -1.79 -17.46
C SER A 642 -14.54 -2.09 -16.05
N ALA A 643 -13.79 -2.86 -15.25
CA ALA A 643 -14.12 -3.13 -13.86
C ALA A 643 -13.98 -1.86 -13.00
N GLY A 644 -12.89 -1.11 -13.18
CA GLY A 644 -12.69 0.18 -12.49
C GLY A 644 -13.77 1.21 -12.83
N HIS A 645 -14.12 1.33 -14.12
CA HIS A 645 -15.21 2.22 -14.55
C HIS A 645 -16.55 1.81 -13.92
N TYR A 646 -16.89 0.52 -13.94
CA TYR A 646 -18.13 0.03 -13.33
C TYR A 646 -18.15 0.27 -11.82
N TRP A 647 -17.00 0.12 -11.15
CA TRP A 647 -16.81 0.41 -9.73
C TRP A 647 -17.11 1.88 -9.39
N LEU A 648 -16.50 2.83 -10.12
CA LEU A 648 -16.74 4.26 -9.88
C LEU A 648 -18.15 4.69 -10.28
N LYS A 649 -18.66 4.23 -11.43
CA LYS A 649 -20.01 4.55 -11.93
C LYS A 649 -21.09 4.30 -10.90
N ASN A 650 -20.94 3.23 -10.13
CA ASN A 650 -21.91 2.86 -9.11
C ASN A 650 -21.51 3.27 -7.68
N ARG A 651 -20.53 4.19 -7.54
CA ARG A 651 -20.06 4.74 -6.25
C ARG A 651 -19.60 3.68 -5.25
N ALA A 652 -19.00 2.57 -5.71
CA ALA A 652 -18.58 1.48 -4.83
C ALA A 652 -17.53 1.91 -3.78
N ASN A 653 -16.70 2.92 -4.06
CA ASN A 653 -15.79 3.53 -3.08
C ASN A 653 -16.51 4.01 -1.82
N GLU A 654 -17.70 4.62 -1.96
CA GLU A 654 -18.46 5.14 -0.83
C GLU A 654 -18.96 4.04 0.09
N GLU A 655 -19.45 2.93 -0.48
CA GLU A 655 -19.85 1.78 0.33
C GLU A 655 -18.64 1.10 0.96
N ALA A 656 -17.54 0.90 0.21
CA ALA A 656 -16.33 0.26 0.72
C ALA A 656 -15.61 1.06 1.82
N ASP A 657 -15.77 2.39 1.84
CA ASP A 657 -15.22 3.24 2.92
C ASP A 657 -16.04 3.18 4.21
N LYS A 658 -17.28 2.67 4.17
CA LYS A 658 -18.09 2.48 5.37
C LYS A 658 -17.50 1.33 6.18
N LYS A 659 -17.28 1.61 7.47
CA LYS A 659 -16.79 0.62 8.43
C LYS A 659 -17.92 -0.33 8.80
N ALA A 660 -17.61 -1.63 8.81
CA ALA A 660 -18.50 -2.68 9.27
C ALA A 660 -17.66 -3.78 9.90
N LYS A 661 -18.17 -4.38 10.98
CA LYS A 661 -17.56 -5.55 11.62
C LYS A 661 -17.85 -6.80 10.80
N SER A 662 -16.99 -7.80 10.97
CA SER A 662 -17.22 -9.15 10.45
C SER A 662 -18.08 -9.92 11.45
N GLU A 663 -19.27 -10.35 11.04
CA GLU A 663 -20.22 -11.11 11.85
C GLU A 663 -20.14 -12.59 11.49
N ARG A 664 -19.86 -13.45 12.48
CA ARG A 664 -19.81 -14.89 12.28
C ARG A 664 -21.21 -15.44 12.00
N ARG A 665 -21.30 -16.26 10.95
CA ARG A 665 -22.48 -17.03 10.56
C ARG A 665 -22.07 -18.46 10.31
N ILE A 666 -23.01 -19.39 10.45
CA ILE A 666 -22.78 -20.82 10.22
C ILE A 666 -23.82 -21.35 9.25
N PHE A 667 -23.40 -22.26 8.38
CA PHE A 667 -24.29 -23.14 7.63
C PHE A 667 -23.75 -24.57 7.63
N LYS A 668 -24.58 -25.54 7.24
CA LYS A 668 -24.14 -26.93 7.05
C LYS A 668 -23.70 -27.15 5.61
N ILE A 669 -22.50 -27.70 5.43
CA ILE A 669 -21.95 -28.06 4.12
C ILE A 669 -22.78 -29.20 3.53
N HIS A 670 -23.10 -29.09 2.25
CA HIS A 670 -23.96 -30.05 1.57
C HIS A 670 -23.33 -31.45 1.49
N PHE A 671 -24.14 -32.50 1.48
CA PHE A 671 -23.64 -33.89 1.47
C PHE A 671 -22.88 -34.27 0.19
N SER A 672 -23.12 -33.55 -0.91
CA SER A 672 -22.41 -33.72 -2.19
C SER A 672 -21.03 -33.06 -2.21
N SER A 673 -20.62 -32.40 -1.12
CA SER A 673 -19.34 -31.74 -1.00
C SER A 673 -18.17 -32.72 -1.08
N GLN A 674 -17.05 -32.28 -1.65
CA GLN A 674 -15.83 -33.11 -1.67
C GLN A 674 -15.23 -33.20 -0.27
N LEU A 675 -15.28 -32.08 0.46
CA LEU A 675 -14.73 -31.91 1.81
C LEU A 675 -15.84 -31.54 2.80
N LYS A 676 -15.65 -31.86 4.09
CA LYS A 676 -16.50 -31.43 5.20
C LYS A 676 -18.00 -31.74 5.07
N LYS A 677 -18.35 -32.91 4.52
CA LYS A 677 -19.75 -33.28 4.24
C LYS A 677 -20.60 -33.23 5.51
N ARG A 678 -21.70 -32.45 5.49
CA ARG A 678 -22.65 -32.25 6.61
C ARG A 678 -22.06 -31.57 7.85
N GLU A 679 -20.81 -31.12 7.81
CA GLU A 679 -20.19 -30.39 8.91
C GLU A 679 -20.66 -28.93 8.92
N PRO A 680 -20.74 -28.30 10.10
CA PRO A 680 -20.91 -26.85 10.19
C PRO A 680 -19.68 -26.13 9.62
N PHE A 681 -19.91 -25.03 8.93
CA PHE A 681 -18.86 -24.17 8.38
C PHE A 681 -19.16 -22.71 8.72
N ALA A 682 -18.18 -22.01 9.26
CA ALA A 682 -18.31 -20.60 9.62
C ALA A 682 -17.87 -19.69 8.48
N PHE A 683 -18.65 -18.65 8.21
CA PHE A 683 -18.28 -17.56 7.32
C PHE A 683 -18.60 -16.22 7.98
N TYR A 684 -18.09 -15.14 7.39
CA TYR A 684 -18.09 -13.83 8.03
C TYR A 684 -18.80 -12.81 7.16
N GLU A 685 -20.00 -12.42 7.58
CA GLU A 685 -20.77 -11.37 6.92
C GLU A 685 -20.20 -9.99 7.24
N ASN A 686 -20.25 -9.10 6.27
CA ASN A 686 -19.84 -7.71 6.43
C ASN A 686 -20.80 -6.82 5.64
N VAL A 687 -21.57 -5.96 6.31
CA VAL A 687 -22.65 -5.19 5.66
C VAL A 687 -22.13 -4.20 4.62
N SER A 688 -20.99 -3.56 4.85
CA SER A 688 -20.36 -2.66 3.87
C SER A 688 -19.98 -3.44 2.60
N PHE A 689 -19.27 -4.55 2.75
CA PHE A 689 -18.92 -5.42 1.64
C PHE A 689 -20.14 -6.02 0.93
N ARG A 690 -21.21 -6.38 1.66
CA ARG A 690 -22.48 -6.84 1.10
C ARG A 690 -23.09 -5.80 0.17
N ARG A 691 -23.06 -4.53 0.59
CA ARG A 691 -23.59 -3.39 -0.20
C ARG A 691 -22.77 -3.17 -1.47
N VAL A 692 -21.44 -3.27 -1.39
CA VAL A 692 -20.55 -3.30 -2.58
C VAL A 692 -20.89 -4.47 -3.51
N SER A 693 -21.11 -5.67 -2.95
CA SER A 693 -21.47 -6.86 -3.73
C SER A 693 -22.83 -6.71 -4.42
N CYS A 694 -23.80 -6.06 -3.76
CA CYS A 694 -25.08 -5.70 -4.36
C CYS A 694 -24.90 -4.70 -5.50
N ILE A 695 -24.07 -3.66 -5.34
CA ILE A 695 -23.72 -2.74 -6.44
C ILE A 695 -23.18 -3.51 -7.65
N ILE A 696 -22.32 -4.51 -7.40
CA ILE A 696 -21.64 -5.22 -8.48
C ILE A 696 -22.62 -6.12 -9.26
N ASN A 697 -23.42 -6.91 -8.55
CA ASN A 697 -24.19 -7.99 -9.17
C ASN A 697 -25.73 -7.77 -9.18
N LEU A 698 -26.29 -7.00 -8.24
CA LEU A 698 -27.73 -6.73 -8.17
C LEU A 698 -28.08 -5.39 -7.47
N PRO A 699 -27.88 -4.22 -8.13
CA PRO A 699 -27.98 -2.91 -7.48
C PRO A 699 -29.32 -2.62 -6.79
N GLY A 700 -30.42 -3.17 -7.31
CA GLY A 700 -31.76 -3.02 -6.72
C GLY A 700 -31.91 -3.64 -5.33
N HIS A 701 -30.92 -4.39 -4.85
CA HIS A 701 -30.91 -5.05 -3.54
C HIS A 701 -30.02 -4.33 -2.52
N LEU A 702 -29.43 -3.18 -2.86
CA LEU A 702 -28.47 -2.44 -2.02
C LEU A 702 -28.95 -2.20 -0.58
N ASN A 703 -30.23 -1.86 -0.40
CA ASN A 703 -30.81 -1.52 0.90
C ASN A 703 -31.60 -2.68 1.53
N ARG A 704 -31.47 -3.90 1.02
CA ARG A 704 -32.09 -5.09 1.62
C ARG A 704 -31.17 -5.69 2.68
N ASP A 705 -31.76 -6.14 3.77
CA ASP A 705 -31.03 -6.88 4.81
C ASP A 705 -30.62 -8.28 4.35
N SER A 706 -31.48 -8.92 3.58
CA SER A 706 -31.27 -10.27 3.01
C SER A 706 -31.31 -10.23 1.48
N PRO A 707 -30.22 -9.79 0.81
CA PRO A 707 -30.17 -9.75 -0.64
C PRO A 707 -30.09 -11.15 -1.25
N THR A 708 -30.91 -11.43 -2.26
CA THR A 708 -30.84 -12.68 -3.04
C THR A 708 -29.74 -12.65 -4.10
N LEU A 709 -28.51 -12.31 -3.70
CA LEU A 709 -27.36 -12.18 -4.59
C LEU A 709 -26.74 -13.55 -4.89
N ASN A 710 -26.38 -13.82 -6.14
CA ASN A 710 -25.68 -15.06 -6.49
C ASN A 710 -24.24 -15.06 -5.95
N GLY A 711 -23.83 -16.16 -5.31
CA GLY A 711 -22.48 -16.34 -4.78
C GLY A 711 -22.11 -15.39 -3.64
N LEU A 712 -23.08 -14.92 -2.84
CA LEU A 712 -22.81 -13.98 -1.75
C LEU A 712 -21.87 -14.56 -0.70
N VAL A 713 -22.06 -15.83 -0.34
CA VAL A 713 -21.19 -16.52 0.64
C VAL A 713 -19.78 -16.69 0.08
N ASP A 714 -19.65 -17.05 -1.19
CA ASP A 714 -18.39 -17.18 -1.91
C ASP A 714 -17.61 -15.85 -1.89
N ARG A 715 -18.31 -14.72 -2.10
CA ARG A 715 -17.75 -13.36 -2.00
C ARG A 715 -17.27 -13.04 -0.59
N TYR A 716 -18.06 -13.36 0.46
CA TYR A 716 -17.63 -13.15 1.85
C TYR A 716 -16.36 -13.94 2.17
N TYR A 717 -16.27 -15.17 1.66
CA TYR A 717 -15.11 -16.01 1.86
C TYR A 717 -13.86 -15.43 1.19
N ALA A 718 -13.96 -15.01 -0.08
CA ALA A 718 -12.88 -14.31 -0.76
C ALA A 718 -12.52 -12.97 -0.08
N TYR A 719 -13.50 -12.22 0.41
CA TYR A 719 -13.29 -10.98 1.16
C TYR A 719 -12.52 -11.21 2.46
N ALA A 720 -12.83 -12.27 3.21
CA ALA A 720 -12.09 -12.62 4.42
C ALA A 720 -10.60 -12.92 4.14
N TYR A 721 -10.30 -13.59 3.02
CA TYR A 721 -8.91 -13.78 2.57
C TYR A 721 -8.24 -12.46 2.20
N ALA A 722 -8.94 -11.59 1.49
CA ALA A 722 -8.43 -10.26 1.17
C ALA A 722 -8.20 -9.41 2.44
N GLN A 723 -9.03 -9.53 3.48
CA GLN A 723 -8.82 -8.88 4.78
C GLN A 723 -7.56 -9.41 5.48
N VAL A 724 -7.34 -10.73 5.50
CA VAL A 724 -6.11 -11.33 6.07
C VAL A 724 -4.87 -10.85 5.33
N LEU A 725 -4.94 -10.80 4.00
CA LEU A 725 -3.87 -10.28 3.14
C LEU A 725 -3.63 -8.79 3.38
N LEU A 726 -4.65 -7.94 3.51
CA LEU A 726 -4.46 -6.50 3.44
C LEU A 726 -4.39 -5.82 4.80
N TYR A 727 -5.05 -6.31 5.83
CA TYR A 727 -5.10 -5.65 7.15
C TYR A 727 -4.06 -6.22 8.09
N ASP A 728 -3.47 -5.39 8.94
CA ASP A 728 -2.55 -5.88 9.98
C ASP A 728 -3.29 -6.50 11.17
N HIS A 729 -4.55 -6.10 11.38
CA HIS A 729 -5.42 -6.59 12.45
C HIS A 729 -6.84 -6.87 11.92
N PRO A 730 -7.01 -7.78 10.96
CA PRO A 730 -8.33 -8.31 10.65
C PRO A 730 -8.90 -9.03 11.88
N THR A 731 -10.19 -8.88 12.12
CA THR A 731 -10.87 -9.45 13.29
C THR A 731 -12.04 -10.32 12.88
N PHE A 732 -12.03 -11.56 13.31
CA PHE A 732 -13.04 -12.57 13.04
C PHE A 732 -13.49 -13.19 14.38
N PRO A 733 -14.72 -12.92 14.86
CA PRO A 733 -15.18 -13.52 16.11
C PRO A 733 -15.31 -15.04 15.96
N ASP A 734 -14.83 -15.82 16.91
CA ASP A 734 -15.10 -17.26 16.99
C ASP A 734 -16.49 -17.54 17.60
N GLU A 735 -16.79 -18.81 17.89
CA GLU A 735 -18.05 -19.22 18.51
C GLU A 735 -18.31 -18.56 19.88
N GLY A 736 -17.24 -18.30 20.66
CA GLY A 736 -17.31 -17.60 21.94
C GLY A 736 -17.33 -16.07 21.81
N GLY A 737 -17.25 -15.54 20.59
CA GLY A 737 -17.14 -14.11 20.32
C GLY A 737 -15.73 -13.54 20.52
N VAL A 738 -14.72 -14.39 20.74
CA VAL A 738 -13.33 -13.96 20.88
C VAL A 738 -12.79 -13.63 19.49
N SER A 739 -12.17 -12.46 19.35
CA SER A 739 -11.66 -12.01 18.06
C SER A 739 -10.38 -12.77 17.68
N GLN A 740 -10.45 -13.47 16.56
CA GLN A 740 -9.34 -14.17 15.93
C GLN A 740 -8.78 -13.35 14.77
N PHE A 741 -7.49 -13.54 14.50
CA PHE A 741 -6.80 -12.91 13.35
C PHE A 741 -7.16 -13.56 12.01
N ARG A 742 -7.50 -14.85 12.01
CA ARG A 742 -7.88 -15.61 10.82
C ARG A 742 -9.36 -15.99 10.92
N PRO A 743 -10.08 -16.06 9.78
CA PRO A 743 -11.36 -16.72 9.78
C PRO A 743 -11.15 -18.21 10.07
N GLU A 744 -12.17 -18.87 10.62
CA GLU A 744 -12.19 -20.32 10.75
C GLU A 744 -11.93 -21.00 9.39
N ASP A 745 -11.22 -22.13 9.40
CA ASP A 745 -10.82 -22.89 8.20
C ASP A 745 -9.97 -22.11 7.16
N TYR A 746 -9.29 -21.05 7.59
CA TYR A 746 -8.32 -20.35 6.75
C TYR A 746 -7.08 -21.20 6.48
N GLU A 747 -6.68 -21.29 5.21
CA GLU A 747 -5.44 -21.93 4.78
C GLU A 747 -4.66 -20.99 3.87
N TRP A 748 -3.38 -20.81 4.15
CA TRP A 748 -2.48 -20.10 3.24
C TRP A 748 -2.37 -20.86 1.92
N LYS A 749 -2.40 -20.12 0.82
CA LYS A 749 -2.15 -20.71 -0.50
C LYS A 749 -0.64 -20.94 -0.61
N LYS A 750 -0.22 -22.21 -0.61
CA LYS A 750 1.19 -22.60 -0.70
C LYS A 750 1.75 -22.40 -2.10
#